data_AF-C6LY83-F1
#
_entry.id   AF-C6LY83-F1
#
_cell.length_a   1.000
_cell.length_b   1.000
_cell.length_c   1.000
_cell.angle_alpha   90.00
_cell.angle_beta   90.00
_cell.angle_gamma   90.00
#
_symmetry.space_group_name_H-M   'P 1'
#
loop_
_entity.id
_entity.type
_entity.pdbx_description
1 polymer ?
#
loop_
_entity_poly.entity_id
_entity_poly.type
_entity_poly.pdbx_seq_one_letter_code
_entity_poly.pdbx_strand_id
1 'polypeptide(L)'
;MAFLVPFEAPDFIVDDSIATISRLFCQRALQTPRRRCLGTREFLARDDESPEARGDYEWYSYLDVLRMASELFYGLQAIGLKQGDHVGIMSANRVEWALVDLACGALGAITVPIYDTIALADIIFIANDSQITTLFLTLNTLQVWSAAAPSCPAVKTVVLFDDRYDDRWFIHKAWAHATGIKHPPLTSVPFVYKSFEDCDDGDRKEGIANERDLTPAERAHEAGTKMRYPRRLVCTSIPLEKVEDSSTCQYTYLPSLEVSHDLDKTGSPTNVLHLVSYTLHGVMAYGRKTPAYHNIDFRRAYLSPDTLTTPIYSLDIAGPDTLMTLVYTSGTTGNPKGVKLTQGNVLWTSASMAEHRVEKRQNAQEFNLSYLPNAHIYQRVIQGVMWYCNGATGFWCGSIKGLSSDIQTLRPTIFIAVPRILNRVFEGIMNNIEKLSVFRRFLFFLMFSIRRKAMRRNTSWPKWTNLFFSATKALLGGRCCLCVTGSAPLSQKVGEFLYIACDTRVIEGWGMTETAAHGTVQPMDTKHWGYVGCALDSSTKIRLNSVPDMDYLVTDKPNPRGEVWIKGPSVFSGYYNDDAKTKETLTEDGWFMTGDIGEYDRSLGELRLIDRKGCIFKLSQGEFICTTTIENTLLQSKLIDQCLVYGDRLQSYLLTVIVPNFAELRATLATASGAANNLIHLSDRELAVKEAAIIAVLREVEQTCAAHQLRPYEIPRAVILEHQPWTQDNESLTPALKIRRTKLISRYRPYLGSLYHHINKISSHKPSMQQIALTVIKVIDGATLSEVSTQITGASGLSGMSHQ
;
A
#
# COMPACT_ATOMS: atom_id res chain seq x y z
N MET A 1 33.26 16.36 -9.07
CA MET A 1 32.12 16.51 -8.14
C MET A 1 31.03 15.46 -8.38
N ALA A 2 30.82 15.00 -9.62
CA ALA A 2 29.87 13.92 -9.91
C ALA A 2 30.57 12.70 -10.55
N PHE A 3 29.99 11.53 -10.37
CA PHE A 3 30.39 10.26 -10.98
C PHE A 3 29.17 9.66 -11.69
N LEU A 4 29.23 9.56 -13.02
CA LEU A 4 28.19 8.90 -13.79
C LEU A 4 28.29 7.40 -13.54
N VAL A 5 27.17 6.78 -13.15
CA VAL A 5 27.17 5.35 -12.88
C VAL A 5 27.12 4.61 -14.23
N PRO A 6 28.14 3.78 -14.54
CA PRO A 6 28.15 3.03 -15.78
C PRO A 6 27.23 1.83 -15.65
N PHE A 7 26.14 1.79 -16.42
CA PHE A 7 25.28 0.62 -16.53
C PHE A 7 25.22 0.16 -17.98
N GLU A 8 25.31 -1.15 -18.19
CA GLU A 8 24.94 -1.78 -19.45
C GLU A 8 23.45 -2.13 -19.37
N ALA A 9 22.60 -1.22 -19.83
CA ALA A 9 21.16 -1.45 -19.93
C ALA A 9 20.76 -1.55 -21.41
N PRO A 10 19.80 -2.42 -21.76
CA PRO A 10 19.34 -2.52 -23.14
C PRO A 10 18.69 -1.21 -23.59
N ASP A 11 18.79 -0.93 -24.89
CA ASP A 11 17.94 0.07 -25.51
C ASP A 11 16.50 -0.40 -25.43
N PHE A 12 15.69 0.37 -24.72
CA PHE A 12 14.27 0.13 -24.54
C PHE A 12 13.52 1.27 -25.20
N ILE A 13 12.56 0.94 -26.06
CA ILE A 13 11.67 1.89 -26.72
C ILE A 13 10.26 1.35 -26.53
N VAL A 14 9.38 2.18 -25.95
CA VAL A 14 7.95 1.89 -25.92
C VAL A 14 7.41 2.09 -27.33
N ASP A 15 6.69 1.11 -27.85
CA ASP A 15 6.01 1.20 -29.15
C ASP A 15 5.14 2.47 -29.21
N ASP A 16 5.39 3.35 -30.18
CA ASP A 16 4.68 4.62 -30.35
C ASP A 16 3.16 4.45 -30.51
N SER A 17 2.70 3.27 -30.93
CA SER A 17 1.26 2.95 -30.99
C SER A 17 0.63 2.83 -29.60
N ILE A 18 1.44 2.54 -28.57
CA ILE A 18 1.07 2.44 -27.17
C ILE A 18 1.48 3.75 -26.49
N ALA A 19 0.65 4.78 -26.63
CA ALA A 19 0.96 6.12 -26.10
C ALA A 19 0.57 6.32 -24.62
N THR A 20 -0.33 5.49 -24.08
CA THR A 20 -0.88 5.60 -22.72
C THR A 20 -1.15 4.22 -22.12
N ILE A 21 -1.33 4.17 -20.79
CA ILE A 21 -1.75 2.95 -20.08
C ILE A 21 -3.12 2.46 -20.58
N SER A 22 -4.03 3.37 -20.90
CA SER A 22 -5.37 3.03 -21.41
C SER A 22 -5.30 2.40 -22.81
N ARG A 23 -4.49 2.94 -23.73
CA ARG A 23 -4.25 2.32 -25.05
C ARG A 23 -3.61 0.95 -24.92
N LEU A 24 -2.60 0.82 -24.05
CA LEU A 24 -1.99 -0.47 -23.73
C LEU A 24 -3.07 -1.48 -23.33
N PHE A 25 -3.93 -1.11 -22.37
CA PHE A 25 -4.97 -2.00 -21.89
C PHE A 25 -5.97 -2.38 -22.98
N CYS A 26 -6.47 -1.40 -23.76
CA CYS A 26 -7.39 -1.67 -24.86
C CYS A 26 -6.80 -2.65 -25.88
N GLN A 27 -5.55 -2.45 -26.30
CA GLN A 27 -4.88 -3.35 -27.24
C GLN A 27 -4.78 -4.77 -26.67
N ARG A 28 -4.37 -4.91 -25.40
CA ARG A 28 -4.24 -6.21 -24.72
C ARG A 28 -5.60 -6.90 -24.55
N ALA A 29 -6.65 -6.12 -24.31
CA ALA A 29 -8.00 -6.65 -24.19
C ALA A 29 -8.58 -7.15 -25.50
N LEU A 30 -8.23 -6.54 -26.63
CA LEU A 30 -8.61 -7.05 -27.95
C LEU A 30 -7.76 -8.25 -28.38
N GLN A 31 -6.48 -8.30 -27.98
CA GLN A 31 -5.58 -9.43 -28.26
C GLN A 31 -5.91 -10.68 -27.42
N THR A 32 -6.35 -10.50 -26.17
CA THR A 32 -6.57 -11.60 -25.23
C THR A 32 -7.91 -11.51 -24.48
N PRO A 33 -9.05 -11.33 -25.18
CA PRO A 33 -10.33 -10.93 -24.57
C PRO A 33 -10.82 -11.89 -23.48
N ARG A 34 -10.51 -13.18 -23.61
CA ARG A 34 -10.96 -14.25 -22.70
C ARG A 34 -10.03 -14.52 -21.52
N ARG A 35 -8.83 -13.92 -21.50
CA ARG A 35 -7.88 -14.16 -20.39
C ARG A 35 -8.39 -13.50 -19.11
N ARG A 36 -8.03 -14.07 -17.96
CA ARG A 36 -8.33 -13.48 -16.65
C ARG A 36 -7.59 -12.15 -16.51
N CYS A 37 -8.25 -11.11 -16.00
CA CYS A 37 -7.64 -9.79 -15.86
C CYS A 37 -7.63 -9.34 -14.39
N LEU A 38 -8.80 -9.09 -13.81
CA LEU A 38 -8.92 -8.66 -12.41
C LEU A 38 -9.75 -9.68 -11.65
N GLY A 39 -9.35 -10.00 -10.42
CA GLY A 39 -10.06 -10.98 -9.60
C GLY A 39 -10.31 -10.51 -8.17
N THR A 40 -11.44 -10.91 -7.61
CA THR A 40 -11.85 -10.61 -6.22
C THR A 40 -12.31 -11.88 -5.51
N ARG A 41 -12.41 -11.83 -4.17
CA ARG A 41 -12.93 -12.93 -3.35
C ARG A 41 -14.14 -12.47 -2.57
N GLU A 42 -15.26 -13.18 -2.67
CA GLU A 42 -16.44 -12.91 -1.87
C GLU A 42 -16.28 -13.41 -0.42
N PHE A 43 -17.03 -12.79 0.51
CA PHE A 43 -17.23 -13.34 1.85
C PHE A 43 -18.03 -14.64 1.73
N LEU A 44 -17.54 -15.72 2.35
CA LEU A 44 -18.38 -16.90 2.55
C LEU A 44 -19.36 -16.55 3.67
N ALA A 45 -20.55 -16.06 3.29
CA ALA A 45 -21.62 -15.81 4.25
C ALA A 45 -22.06 -17.16 4.86
N ARG A 46 -21.54 -17.51 6.03
CA ARG A 46 -22.14 -18.40 7.03
C ARG A 46 -21.29 -18.38 8.30
N ASP A 47 -21.89 -17.80 9.33
CA ASP A 47 -21.58 -17.92 10.76
C ASP A 47 -20.55 -16.93 11.35
N ASP A 48 -20.98 -16.30 12.44
CA ASP A 48 -20.26 -15.32 13.25
C ASP A 48 -18.96 -15.86 13.89
N GLU A 49 -18.66 -17.15 13.70
CA GLU A 49 -17.49 -17.83 14.24
C GLU A 49 -16.21 -17.65 13.39
N SER A 50 -16.32 -17.20 12.12
CA SER A 50 -15.16 -17.02 11.23
C SER A 50 -15.34 -15.87 10.23
N PRO A 51 -15.35 -14.60 10.69
CA PRO A 51 -15.59 -13.41 9.85
C PRO A 51 -14.55 -13.17 8.73
N GLU A 52 -13.51 -14.01 8.63
CA GLU A 52 -12.42 -13.90 7.66
C GLU A 52 -12.41 -15.02 6.59
N ALA A 53 -13.38 -15.95 6.61
CA ALA A 53 -13.45 -17.04 5.64
C ALA A 53 -13.85 -16.52 4.23
N ARG A 54 -13.03 -16.83 3.23
CA ARG A 54 -13.16 -16.34 1.85
C ARG A 54 -13.27 -17.49 0.86
N GLY A 55 -14.07 -17.28 -0.19
CA GLY A 55 -14.20 -18.21 -1.30
C GLY A 55 -12.99 -18.22 -2.23
N ASP A 56 -13.10 -18.91 -3.35
CA ASP A 56 -12.09 -18.81 -4.43
C ASP A 56 -12.13 -17.44 -5.12
N TYR A 57 -11.11 -17.16 -5.94
CA TYR A 57 -11.11 -15.95 -6.76
C TYR A 57 -12.14 -16.04 -7.89
N GLU A 58 -13.00 -15.05 -7.97
CA GLU A 58 -13.85 -14.76 -9.12
C GLU A 58 -13.14 -13.77 -10.04
N TRP A 59 -13.19 -14.00 -11.35
CA TRP A 59 -12.35 -13.31 -12.33
C TRP A 59 -13.19 -12.59 -13.37
N TYR A 60 -12.88 -11.32 -13.60
CA TYR A 60 -13.25 -10.58 -14.79
C TYR A 60 -12.23 -10.85 -15.89
N SER A 61 -12.70 -11.12 -17.11
CA SER A 61 -11.83 -11.22 -18.27
C SER A 61 -11.32 -9.85 -18.71
N TYR A 62 -10.31 -9.82 -19.58
CA TYR A 62 -9.86 -8.56 -20.19
C TYR A 62 -10.99 -7.83 -20.91
N LEU A 63 -11.86 -8.56 -21.61
CA LEU A 63 -13.02 -7.97 -22.29
C LEU A 63 -14.05 -7.42 -21.29
N ASP A 64 -14.29 -8.11 -20.17
CA ASP A 64 -15.20 -7.62 -19.12
C ASP A 64 -14.69 -6.30 -18.54
N VAL A 65 -13.38 -6.22 -18.26
CA VAL A 65 -12.75 -5.02 -17.73
C VAL A 65 -12.80 -3.88 -18.75
N LEU A 66 -12.57 -4.16 -20.05
CA LEU A 66 -12.71 -3.17 -21.11
C LEU A 66 -14.16 -2.65 -21.23
N ARG A 67 -15.15 -3.53 -21.13
CA ARG A 67 -16.56 -3.16 -21.12
C ARG A 67 -16.87 -2.25 -19.93
N MET A 68 -16.53 -2.68 -18.70
CA MET A 68 -16.79 -1.90 -17.49
C MET A 68 -16.07 -0.54 -17.50
N ALA A 69 -14.82 -0.49 -17.98
CA ALA A 69 -14.08 0.75 -18.14
C ALA A 69 -14.72 1.68 -19.19
N SER A 70 -15.27 1.13 -20.27
CA SER A 70 -16.01 1.91 -21.28
C SER A 70 -17.32 2.46 -20.72
N GLU A 71 -18.06 1.68 -19.95
CA GLU A 71 -19.27 2.12 -19.25
C GLU A 71 -18.95 3.27 -18.28
N LEU A 72 -17.86 3.15 -17.52
CA LEU A 72 -17.40 4.24 -16.67
C LEU A 72 -16.96 5.46 -17.47
N PHE A 73 -16.18 5.30 -18.53
CA PHE A 73 -15.70 6.42 -19.33
C PHE A 73 -16.85 7.30 -19.85
N TYR A 74 -17.84 6.71 -20.51
CA TYR A 74 -19.00 7.47 -20.99
C TYR A 74 -19.90 7.94 -19.86
N GLY A 75 -19.95 7.19 -18.75
CA GLY A 75 -20.67 7.59 -17.54
C GLY A 75 -20.08 8.85 -16.92
N LEU A 76 -18.76 8.91 -16.80
CA LEU A 76 -18.01 10.07 -16.29
C LEU A 76 -18.26 11.30 -17.17
N GLN A 77 -18.25 11.14 -18.49
CA GLN A 77 -18.62 12.21 -19.43
C GLN A 77 -20.07 12.67 -19.22
N ALA A 78 -21.00 11.73 -19.05
CA ALA A 78 -22.42 12.02 -18.87
C ALA A 78 -22.71 12.77 -17.56
N ILE A 79 -21.95 12.53 -16.50
CA ILE A 79 -22.02 13.30 -15.24
C ILE A 79 -21.17 14.59 -15.28
N GLY A 80 -20.60 14.93 -16.44
CA GLY A 80 -20.00 16.23 -16.71
C GLY A 80 -18.48 16.31 -16.56
N LEU A 81 -17.77 15.20 -16.30
CA LEU A 81 -16.31 15.22 -16.27
C LEU A 81 -15.71 15.44 -17.65
N LYS A 82 -14.64 16.22 -17.69
CA LYS A 82 -13.88 16.58 -18.88
C LYS A 82 -12.40 16.25 -18.70
N GLN A 83 -11.68 16.28 -19.81
CA GLN A 83 -10.23 16.21 -19.81
C GLN A 83 -9.65 17.34 -18.93
N GLY A 84 -8.68 16.99 -18.09
CA GLY A 84 -8.04 17.92 -17.15
C GLY A 84 -8.81 18.14 -15.85
N ASP A 85 -10.00 17.57 -15.65
CA ASP A 85 -10.69 17.63 -14.35
C ASP A 85 -9.98 16.76 -13.30
N HIS A 86 -9.99 17.20 -12.05
CA HIS A 86 -9.30 16.53 -10.94
C HIS A 86 -10.27 15.63 -10.16
N VAL A 87 -9.95 14.33 -10.12
CA VAL A 87 -10.82 13.29 -9.56
C VAL A 87 -10.16 12.66 -8.34
N GLY A 88 -10.72 12.94 -7.15
CA GLY A 88 -10.31 12.30 -5.92
C GLY A 88 -10.73 10.84 -5.87
N ILE A 89 -9.85 9.95 -5.41
CA ILE A 89 -10.21 8.54 -5.14
C ILE A 89 -9.74 8.18 -3.72
N MET A 90 -10.68 8.11 -2.78
CA MET A 90 -10.45 7.80 -1.37
C MET A 90 -11.06 6.43 -1.02
N SER A 91 -10.28 5.38 -1.19
CA SER A 91 -10.79 4.01 -1.04
C SER A 91 -9.64 3.03 -0.80
N ALA A 92 -9.96 1.95 -0.07
CA ALA A 92 -9.08 0.80 0.05
C ALA A 92 -8.81 0.15 -1.33
N ASN A 93 -7.82 -0.73 -1.37
CA ASN A 93 -7.48 -1.45 -2.60
C ASN A 93 -8.62 -2.41 -3.03
N ARG A 94 -9.20 -2.17 -4.22
CA ARG A 94 -10.31 -2.95 -4.81
C ARG A 94 -10.31 -2.86 -6.35
N VAL A 95 -11.08 -3.74 -7.00
CA VAL A 95 -11.19 -3.80 -8.47
C VAL A 95 -11.75 -2.49 -9.05
N GLU A 96 -12.79 -1.94 -8.43
CA GLU A 96 -13.48 -0.73 -8.86
C GLU A 96 -12.55 0.49 -8.85
N TRP A 97 -11.60 0.52 -7.92
CA TRP A 97 -10.57 1.55 -7.89
C TRP A 97 -9.76 1.54 -9.19
N ALA A 98 -9.31 0.36 -9.64
CA ALA A 98 -8.54 0.21 -10.87
C ALA A 98 -9.36 0.54 -12.12
N LEU A 99 -10.67 0.24 -12.10
CA LEU A 99 -11.59 0.60 -13.18
C LEU A 99 -11.78 2.11 -13.30
N VAL A 100 -11.95 2.83 -12.19
CA VAL A 100 -12.06 4.29 -12.16
C VAL A 100 -10.76 4.94 -12.64
N ASP A 101 -9.59 4.46 -12.17
CA ASP A 101 -8.29 5.00 -12.59
C ASP A 101 -8.05 4.81 -14.10
N LEU A 102 -8.41 3.64 -14.64
CA LEU A 102 -8.33 3.36 -16.07
C LEU A 102 -9.27 4.25 -16.91
N ALA A 103 -10.53 4.40 -16.48
CA ALA A 103 -11.51 5.25 -17.17
C ALA A 103 -11.13 6.73 -17.12
N CYS A 104 -10.64 7.23 -15.97
CA CYS A 104 -10.14 8.59 -15.84
C CYS A 104 -8.92 8.83 -16.74
N GLY A 105 -7.96 7.88 -16.74
CA GLY A 105 -6.78 7.94 -17.60
C GLY A 105 -7.13 8.00 -19.09
N ALA A 106 -8.14 7.24 -19.51
CA ALA A 106 -8.67 7.28 -20.89
C ALA A 106 -9.33 8.64 -21.22
N LEU A 107 -10.13 9.17 -20.29
CA LEU A 107 -10.75 10.50 -20.42
C LEU A 107 -9.73 11.65 -20.41
N GLY A 108 -8.53 11.42 -19.89
CA GLY A 108 -7.54 12.46 -19.59
C GLY A 108 -7.92 13.29 -18.35
N ALA A 109 -8.74 12.74 -17.46
CA ALA A 109 -8.98 13.29 -16.13
C ALA A 109 -7.81 12.92 -15.21
N ILE A 110 -7.46 13.83 -14.29
CA ILE A 110 -6.29 13.71 -13.42
C ILE A 110 -6.72 13.06 -12.12
N THR A 111 -6.25 11.84 -11.85
CA THR A 111 -6.60 11.15 -10.60
C THR A 111 -5.76 11.65 -9.42
N VAL A 112 -6.43 11.96 -8.32
CA VAL A 112 -5.84 12.37 -7.04
C VAL A 112 -6.10 11.25 -6.02
N PRO A 113 -5.23 10.23 -5.96
CA PRO A 113 -5.35 9.18 -4.96
C PRO A 113 -5.22 9.71 -3.53
N ILE A 114 -6.18 9.37 -2.68
CA ILE A 114 -6.17 9.69 -1.25
C ILE A 114 -6.19 8.37 -0.48
N TYR A 115 -5.29 8.22 0.49
CA TYR A 115 -5.33 7.06 1.37
C TYR A 115 -6.55 7.12 2.27
N ASP A 116 -7.27 6.00 2.39
CA ASP A 116 -8.46 5.83 3.24
C ASP A 116 -8.16 5.94 4.75
N THR A 117 -6.89 5.86 5.15
CA THR A 117 -6.40 6.00 6.52
C THR A 117 -5.63 7.31 6.78
N ILE A 118 -5.74 8.28 5.86
CA ILE A 118 -5.07 9.58 6.03
C ILE A 118 -5.84 10.47 7.02
N ALA A 119 -5.14 11.41 7.67
CA ALA A 119 -5.74 12.28 8.66
C ALA A 119 -6.67 13.31 8.00
N LEU A 120 -7.73 13.71 8.71
CA LEU A 120 -8.72 14.69 8.23
C LEU A 120 -8.10 15.98 7.68
N ALA A 121 -7.09 16.52 8.37
CA ALA A 121 -6.40 17.74 7.96
C ALA A 121 -5.70 17.58 6.60
N ASP A 122 -5.08 16.41 6.35
CA ASP A 122 -4.44 16.12 5.08
C ASP A 122 -5.48 15.91 3.96
N ILE A 123 -6.65 15.33 4.26
CA ILE A 123 -7.77 15.22 3.29
C ILE A 123 -8.18 16.61 2.81
N ILE A 124 -8.44 17.53 3.76
CA ILE A 124 -8.85 18.91 3.46
C ILE A 124 -7.77 19.63 2.66
N PHE A 125 -6.51 19.49 3.08
CA PHE A 125 -5.39 20.11 2.36
C PHE A 125 -5.29 19.58 0.92
N ILE A 126 -5.25 18.26 0.73
CA ILE A 126 -5.13 17.63 -0.58
C ILE A 126 -6.29 18.02 -1.49
N ALA A 127 -7.53 17.95 -0.99
CA ALA A 127 -8.72 18.25 -1.78
C ALA A 127 -8.72 19.70 -2.30
N ASN A 128 -8.29 20.65 -1.46
CA ASN A 128 -8.22 22.06 -1.82
C ASN A 128 -7.00 22.37 -2.71
N ASP A 129 -5.81 21.87 -2.37
CA ASP A 129 -4.59 22.12 -3.14
C ASP A 129 -4.73 21.56 -4.56
N SER A 130 -5.22 20.33 -4.70
CA SER A 130 -5.51 19.73 -6.00
C SER A 130 -6.85 20.13 -6.59
N GLN A 131 -7.64 21.01 -5.99
CA GLN A 131 -8.92 21.47 -6.57
C GLN A 131 -9.83 20.33 -7.05
N ILE A 132 -9.98 19.27 -6.24
CA ILE A 132 -10.82 18.12 -6.59
C ILE A 132 -12.25 18.60 -6.85
N THR A 133 -12.84 18.18 -7.97
CA THR A 133 -14.25 18.49 -8.31
C THR A 133 -15.16 17.30 -8.10
N THR A 134 -14.65 16.10 -8.35
CA THR A 134 -15.36 14.83 -8.19
C THR A 134 -14.61 13.91 -7.25
N LEU A 135 -15.26 13.34 -6.25
CA LEU A 135 -14.66 12.45 -5.26
C LEU A 135 -15.33 11.07 -5.27
N PHE A 136 -14.56 10.04 -5.55
CA PHE A 136 -14.94 8.64 -5.36
C PHE A 136 -14.54 8.19 -3.96
N LEU A 137 -15.48 7.62 -3.20
CA LEU A 137 -15.22 7.16 -1.84
C LEU A 137 -16.01 5.90 -1.46
N THR A 138 -15.66 5.31 -0.33
CA THR A 138 -16.38 4.18 0.29
C THR A 138 -17.25 4.65 1.46
N LEU A 139 -18.23 3.84 1.85
CA LEU A 139 -19.05 4.05 3.05
C LEU A 139 -18.19 4.23 4.30
N ASN A 140 -17.11 3.45 4.44
CA ASN A 140 -16.18 3.57 5.57
C ASN A 140 -15.52 4.96 5.66
N THR A 141 -15.27 5.57 4.51
CA THR A 141 -14.62 6.89 4.43
C THR A 141 -15.62 8.04 4.35
N LEU A 142 -16.92 7.76 4.17
CA LEU A 142 -17.98 8.77 4.04
C LEU A 142 -18.13 9.62 5.32
N GLN A 143 -18.00 8.99 6.49
CA GLN A 143 -18.08 9.72 7.77
C GLN A 143 -16.94 10.72 7.92
N VAL A 144 -15.70 10.32 7.62
CA VAL A 144 -14.55 11.24 7.66
C VAL A 144 -14.71 12.33 6.61
N TRP A 145 -15.20 11.99 5.42
CA TRP A 145 -15.52 12.97 4.39
C TRP A 145 -16.57 13.99 4.82
N SER A 146 -17.63 13.59 5.54
CA SER A 146 -18.65 14.54 6.00
C SER A 146 -18.09 15.64 6.92
N ALA A 147 -17.02 15.34 7.66
CA ALA A 147 -16.32 16.34 8.45
C ALA A 147 -15.42 17.25 7.58
N ALA A 148 -14.87 16.72 6.48
CA ALA A 148 -14.03 17.46 5.54
C ALA A 148 -14.82 18.35 4.57
N ALA A 149 -16.00 17.90 4.15
CA ALA A 149 -16.80 18.48 3.07
C ALA A 149 -17.09 19.98 3.24
N PRO A 150 -17.44 20.50 4.45
CA PRO A 150 -17.65 21.94 4.63
C PRO A 150 -16.41 22.80 4.34
N SER A 151 -15.22 22.20 4.42
CA SER A 151 -13.93 22.86 4.15
C SER A 151 -13.42 22.63 2.73
N CYS A 152 -14.17 21.90 1.88
CA CYS A 152 -13.77 21.50 0.53
C CYS A 152 -14.83 21.91 -0.52
N PRO A 153 -15.13 23.20 -0.70
CA PRO A 153 -16.27 23.66 -1.51
C PRO A 153 -16.13 23.38 -3.01
N ALA A 154 -14.92 23.06 -3.50
CA ALA A 154 -14.69 22.70 -4.90
C ALA A 154 -15.26 21.32 -5.27
N VAL A 155 -15.43 20.42 -4.29
CA VAL A 155 -15.97 19.08 -4.52
C VAL A 155 -17.48 19.17 -4.67
N LYS A 156 -17.96 19.06 -5.91
CA LYS A 156 -19.38 19.18 -6.27
C LYS A 156 -20.07 17.83 -6.43
N THR A 157 -19.30 16.80 -6.73
CA THR A 157 -19.83 15.47 -7.05
C THR A 157 -19.14 14.42 -6.19
N VAL A 158 -19.94 13.64 -5.46
CA VAL A 158 -19.44 12.50 -4.68
C VAL A 158 -20.04 11.22 -5.24
N VAL A 159 -19.17 10.26 -5.55
CA VAL A 159 -19.55 8.95 -6.09
C VAL A 159 -19.21 7.86 -5.08
N LEU A 160 -20.20 7.05 -4.69
CA LEU A 160 -20.03 5.97 -3.73
C LEU A 160 -19.68 4.64 -4.44
N PHE A 161 -18.62 3.98 -3.98
CA PHE A 161 -18.23 2.65 -4.47
C PHE A 161 -19.11 1.49 -3.97
N ASP A 162 -19.63 1.57 -2.73
CA ASP A 162 -20.30 0.45 -2.05
C ASP A 162 -21.82 0.45 -2.29
N ASP A 163 -22.24 -0.01 -3.46
CA ASP A 163 -23.64 -0.09 -3.89
C ASP A 163 -24.08 -1.52 -4.27
N ARG A 164 -23.32 -2.56 -3.89
CA ARG A 164 -23.65 -3.96 -4.18
C ARG A 164 -24.21 -4.72 -2.97
N TYR A 165 -25.01 -5.76 -3.27
CA TYR A 165 -25.60 -6.69 -2.29
C TYR A 165 -24.56 -7.42 -1.41
N ASP A 166 -23.31 -7.50 -1.87
CA ASP A 166 -22.19 -8.14 -1.17
C ASP A 166 -21.50 -7.20 -0.17
N ASP A 167 -21.82 -5.91 -0.23
CA ASP A 167 -21.35 -4.89 0.72
C ASP A 167 -22.13 -4.93 2.04
N ARG A 168 -23.07 -5.87 2.21
CA ARG A 168 -23.84 -6.09 3.45
C ARG A 168 -22.94 -6.08 4.68
N TRP A 169 -21.79 -6.75 4.65
CA TRP A 169 -20.84 -6.74 5.76
C TRP A 169 -20.31 -5.33 6.08
N PHE A 170 -19.93 -4.56 5.06
CA PHE A 170 -19.41 -3.20 5.25
C PHE A 170 -20.49 -2.23 5.71
N ILE A 171 -21.69 -2.32 5.14
CA ILE A 171 -22.87 -1.57 5.58
C ILE A 171 -23.21 -1.91 7.03
N HIS A 172 -23.22 -3.21 7.40
CA HIS A 172 -23.47 -3.67 8.77
C HIS A 172 -22.38 -3.23 9.75
N LYS A 173 -21.11 -3.26 9.35
CA LYS A 173 -19.98 -2.85 10.20
C LYS A 173 -19.95 -1.34 10.39
N ALA A 174 -20.18 -0.57 9.33
CA ALA A 174 -20.33 0.89 9.41
C ALA A 174 -21.51 1.26 10.31
N TRP A 175 -22.65 0.58 10.18
CA TRP A 175 -23.81 0.77 11.05
C TRP A 175 -23.55 0.39 12.51
N ALA A 176 -22.93 -0.77 12.78
CA ALA A 176 -22.61 -1.22 14.13
C ALA A 176 -21.57 -0.30 14.82
N HIS A 177 -20.55 0.14 14.09
CA HIS A 177 -19.54 1.08 14.59
C HIS A 177 -20.17 2.44 14.92
N ALA A 178 -21.09 2.91 14.08
CA ALA A 178 -21.65 4.23 14.20
C ALA A 178 -22.87 4.30 15.15
N THR A 179 -23.50 3.17 15.48
CA THR A 179 -24.60 3.08 16.46
C THR A 179 -24.17 2.57 17.84
N GLY A 180 -22.97 1.97 17.95
CA GLY A 180 -22.52 1.33 19.20
C GLY A 180 -23.30 0.06 19.58
N ILE A 181 -24.19 -0.42 18.70
CA ILE A 181 -25.03 -1.60 18.92
C ILE A 181 -24.26 -2.86 18.46
N LYS A 182 -24.22 -3.91 19.30
CA LYS A 182 -23.65 -5.22 18.93
C LYS A 182 -24.38 -5.79 17.72
N HIS A 183 -23.61 -6.34 16.77
CA HIS A 183 -24.05 -6.99 15.53
C HIS A 183 -25.41 -7.71 15.67
N PRO A 184 -26.52 -7.16 15.14
CA PRO A 184 -27.71 -7.96 14.92
C PRO A 184 -27.48 -8.89 13.72
N PRO A 185 -28.15 -10.05 13.65
CA PRO A 185 -27.94 -11.02 12.56
C PRO A 185 -28.21 -10.38 11.20
N LEU A 186 -27.39 -10.72 10.19
CA LEU A 186 -27.45 -10.26 8.78
C LEU A 186 -28.85 -10.34 8.13
N THR A 187 -29.77 -11.09 8.74
CA THR A 187 -31.15 -11.32 8.32
C THR A 187 -32.15 -10.24 8.79
N SER A 188 -31.75 -9.32 9.67
CA SER A 188 -32.67 -8.45 10.41
C SER A 188 -32.85 -7.02 9.87
N VAL A 189 -32.12 -6.64 8.81
CA VAL A 189 -32.28 -5.30 8.19
C VAL A 189 -33.22 -5.41 6.99
N PRO A 190 -34.42 -4.78 7.03
CA PRO A 190 -35.40 -4.91 5.96
C PRO A 190 -35.02 -3.99 4.80
N PHE A 191 -34.34 -4.54 3.79
CA PHE A 191 -34.32 -3.93 2.45
C PHE A 191 -35.31 -4.67 1.55
N VAL A 192 -36.42 -4.02 1.21
CA VAL A 192 -37.40 -4.53 0.25
C VAL A 192 -36.86 -4.27 -1.16
N TYR A 193 -36.56 -5.33 -1.90
CA TYR A 193 -36.23 -5.26 -3.33
C TYR A 193 -37.30 -6.02 -4.12
N LYS A 194 -37.98 -5.34 -5.06
CA LYS A 194 -38.85 -5.98 -6.05
C LYS A 194 -38.01 -6.84 -6.99
N SER A 195 -38.43 -8.09 -7.19
CA SER A 195 -37.86 -8.98 -8.19
C SER A 195 -38.30 -8.55 -9.60
N PHE A 196 -37.57 -9.03 -10.60
CA PHE A 196 -37.82 -8.81 -12.03
C PHE A 196 -39.19 -9.32 -12.53
N GLU A 197 -39.97 -9.97 -11.67
CA GLU A 197 -41.30 -10.50 -11.99
C GLU A 197 -42.41 -9.44 -11.90
N ASP A 198 -42.12 -8.26 -11.32
CA ASP A 198 -43.12 -7.22 -11.01
C ASP A 198 -43.06 -5.96 -11.92
N CYS A 199 -42.40 -6.01 -13.08
CA CYS A 199 -42.36 -4.91 -14.05
C CYS A 199 -43.34 -5.15 -15.22
N ASP A 200 -44.19 -4.15 -15.50
CA ASP A 200 -45.22 -4.19 -16.55
C ASP A 200 -44.68 -4.50 -17.95
N ASP A 201 -45.51 -5.18 -18.75
CA ASP A 201 -45.23 -5.77 -20.07
C ASP A 201 -44.70 -4.80 -21.18
N GLY A 202 -44.62 -3.49 -20.91
CA GLY A 202 -44.16 -2.48 -21.87
C GLY A 202 -42.65 -2.52 -22.15
N ASP A 203 -41.82 -2.81 -21.15
CA ASP A 203 -40.35 -2.84 -21.26
C ASP A 203 -39.81 -4.14 -21.88
N ARG A 204 -40.68 -5.13 -22.15
CA ARG A 204 -40.29 -6.40 -22.78
C ARG A 204 -39.95 -6.25 -24.27
N LYS A 205 -40.31 -5.16 -24.93
CA LYS A 205 -40.23 -5.06 -26.40
C LYS A 205 -38.99 -4.36 -26.97
N GLU A 206 -38.28 -3.53 -26.21
CA GLU A 206 -37.15 -2.76 -26.78
C GLU A 206 -35.75 -3.34 -26.47
N GLY A 207 -35.65 -4.50 -25.81
CA GLY A 207 -34.38 -5.19 -25.54
C GLY A 207 -34.31 -6.67 -25.93
N ILE A 208 -35.42 -7.26 -26.40
CA ILE A 208 -35.50 -8.68 -26.79
C ILE A 208 -35.51 -8.79 -28.31
N ALA A 209 -34.42 -8.36 -28.93
CA ALA A 209 -34.00 -8.94 -30.19
C ALA A 209 -32.67 -9.65 -29.93
N ASN A 210 -32.70 -10.99 -30.03
CA ASN A 210 -31.57 -11.92 -30.16
C ASN A 210 -31.18 -12.84 -28.96
N GLU A 211 -32.10 -13.23 -28.08
CA GLU A 211 -31.89 -14.44 -27.24
C GLU A 211 -32.30 -15.76 -27.94
N ARG A 212 -33.04 -15.69 -29.06
CA ARG A 212 -33.51 -16.89 -29.79
C ARG A 212 -32.54 -17.43 -30.85
N ASP A 213 -31.42 -16.73 -31.11
CA ASP A 213 -30.45 -17.06 -32.17
C ASP A 213 -29.06 -17.42 -31.61
N LEU A 214 -28.98 -18.08 -30.45
CA LEU A 214 -27.72 -18.56 -29.87
C LEU A 214 -27.37 -19.97 -30.38
N THR A 215 -26.20 -20.09 -30.98
CA THR A 215 -25.57 -21.36 -31.34
C THR A 215 -25.22 -22.20 -30.09
N PRO A 216 -25.08 -23.53 -30.21
CA PRO A 216 -24.68 -24.39 -29.09
C PRO A 216 -23.36 -24.00 -28.40
N ALA A 217 -22.42 -23.40 -29.13
CA ALA A 217 -21.16 -22.90 -28.59
C ALA A 217 -21.35 -21.64 -27.71
N GLU A 218 -22.33 -20.78 -28.04
CA GLU A 218 -22.68 -19.59 -27.26
C GLU A 218 -23.38 -19.97 -25.94
N ARG A 219 -24.25 -21.00 -25.96
CA ARG A 219 -24.85 -21.57 -24.73
C ARG A 219 -23.82 -22.23 -23.81
N ALA A 220 -22.81 -22.90 -24.38
CA ALA A 220 -21.71 -23.48 -23.60
C ALA A 220 -20.80 -22.39 -22.98
N HIS A 221 -20.67 -21.23 -23.64
CA HIS A 221 -19.97 -20.08 -23.08
C HIS A 221 -20.72 -19.48 -21.90
N GLU A 222 -22.02 -19.17 -22.05
CA GLU A 222 -22.85 -18.65 -20.94
C GLU A 222 -22.96 -19.62 -19.76
N ALA A 223 -23.00 -20.93 -20.02
CA ALA A 223 -23.02 -21.95 -18.97
C ALA A 223 -21.64 -22.17 -18.30
N GLY A 224 -20.54 -21.85 -18.99
CA GLY A 224 -19.16 -22.00 -18.52
C GLY A 224 -18.59 -20.76 -17.84
N THR A 225 -19.07 -19.57 -18.20
CA THR A 225 -18.97 -18.39 -17.34
C THR A 225 -20.02 -18.54 -16.26
N LYS A 226 -19.63 -18.61 -14.98
CA LYS A 226 -20.57 -18.24 -13.91
C LYS A 226 -20.81 -16.72 -13.98
N MET A 227 -21.39 -16.24 -15.08
CA MET A 227 -22.12 -14.98 -15.12
C MET A 227 -23.33 -15.15 -14.19
N ARG A 228 -23.12 -15.08 -12.88
CA ARG A 228 -24.11 -14.39 -12.08
C ARG A 228 -24.00 -12.93 -12.51
N TYR A 229 -24.82 -12.54 -13.49
CA TYR A 229 -25.27 -11.15 -13.51
C TYR A 229 -25.72 -10.86 -12.06
N PRO A 230 -25.12 -9.89 -11.34
CA PRO A 230 -25.71 -9.47 -10.09
C PRO A 230 -27.14 -9.06 -10.44
N ARG A 231 -28.10 -9.59 -9.68
CA ARG A 231 -29.53 -9.29 -9.82
C ARG A 231 -29.67 -7.77 -10.03
N ARG A 232 -30.11 -7.36 -11.22
CA ARG A 232 -30.12 -5.97 -11.68
C ARG A 232 -30.75 -5.07 -10.62
N LEU A 233 -30.01 -4.09 -10.14
CA LEU A 233 -30.57 -2.92 -9.45
C LEU A 233 -30.75 -1.84 -10.52
N VAL A 234 -32.00 -1.65 -10.95
CA VAL A 234 -32.36 -0.56 -11.86
C VAL A 234 -32.51 0.70 -11.00
N CYS A 235 -31.44 1.49 -10.89
CA CYS A 235 -31.56 2.86 -10.42
C CYS A 235 -31.66 3.78 -11.65
N THR A 236 -32.88 4.15 -12.00
CA THR A 236 -33.16 5.27 -12.90
C THR A 236 -33.09 6.58 -12.11
N SER A 237 -32.12 7.43 -12.39
CA SER A 237 -32.09 8.82 -11.92
C SER A 237 -32.55 9.77 -13.04
N ILE A 238 -33.52 10.64 -12.71
CA ILE A 238 -34.13 11.66 -13.58
C ILE A 238 -33.32 12.98 -13.44
N PRO A 239 -33.09 13.76 -14.51
CA PRO A 239 -32.42 15.06 -14.42
C PRO A 239 -33.30 16.14 -13.75
N LEU A 240 -32.66 17.03 -12.99
CA LEU A 240 -33.29 18.05 -12.12
C LEU A 240 -33.93 19.27 -12.82
N GLU A 241 -34.22 19.23 -14.13
CA GLU A 241 -34.54 20.46 -14.88
C GLU A 241 -35.97 20.61 -15.42
N LYS A 242 -36.93 19.71 -15.15
CA LYS A 242 -38.33 19.93 -15.58
C LYS A 242 -39.36 19.37 -14.61
N VAL A 243 -39.76 20.15 -13.62
CA VAL A 243 -41.10 20.04 -13.00
C VAL A 243 -41.57 21.45 -12.61
N GLU A 244 -42.05 22.20 -13.59
CA GLU A 244 -43.03 23.25 -13.34
C GLU A 244 -44.42 22.64 -13.54
N ASP A 245 -45.26 22.90 -12.55
CA ASP A 245 -46.70 22.71 -12.51
C ASP A 245 -47.30 21.36 -12.12
N SER A 246 -48.38 21.50 -11.37
CA SER A 246 -48.96 20.57 -10.43
C SER A 246 -50.14 19.79 -11.01
N SER A 247 -50.46 18.70 -10.30
CA SER A 247 -51.71 17.94 -10.35
C SER A 247 -51.86 16.92 -11.49
N THR A 248 -52.01 15.65 -11.09
CA THR A 248 -52.42 14.47 -11.88
C THR A 248 -51.33 13.68 -12.63
N CYS A 249 -50.52 12.92 -11.89
CA CYS A 249 -50.07 11.58 -12.30
C CYS A 249 -49.55 10.77 -11.09
N GLN A 250 -50.31 9.74 -10.69
CA GLN A 250 -49.87 8.71 -9.75
C GLN A 250 -49.22 7.57 -10.55
N TYR A 251 -47.89 7.49 -10.53
CA TYR A 251 -47.14 6.27 -10.88
C TYR A 251 -45.98 6.08 -9.91
N THR A 252 -45.76 4.82 -9.56
CA THR A 252 -45.01 4.31 -8.40
C THR A 252 -43.51 4.56 -8.51
N TYR A 253 -43.03 5.57 -7.77
CA TYR A 253 -41.62 5.89 -7.57
C TYR A 253 -40.97 4.89 -6.60
N LEU A 254 -39.72 4.48 -6.87
CA LEU A 254 -38.79 4.11 -5.79
C LEU A 254 -38.78 5.31 -4.83
N PRO A 255 -39.06 5.11 -3.54
CA PRO A 255 -39.21 6.22 -2.62
C PRO A 255 -37.90 7.02 -2.69
N SER A 256 -38.06 8.31 -2.99
CA SER A 256 -37.22 9.32 -2.37
C SER A 256 -36.86 8.83 -0.97
N LEU A 257 -35.57 8.83 -0.64
CA LEU A 257 -35.17 8.99 0.75
C LEU A 257 -35.74 10.36 1.17
N GLU A 258 -37.02 10.40 1.54
CA GLU A 258 -37.54 11.43 2.42
C GLU A 258 -36.76 11.25 3.71
N VAL A 259 -35.69 12.03 3.83
CA VAL A 259 -35.17 12.44 5.12
C VAL A 259 -36.34 13.16 5.78
N SER A 260 -37.11 12.43 6.60
CA SER A 260 -38.13 13.02 7.43
C SER A 260 -37.50 14.20 8.16
N HIS A 261 -38.10 15.38 8.01
CA HIS A 261 -37.73 16.61 8.70
C HIS A 261 -37.88 16.54 10.23
N ASP A 262 -38.08 15.36 10.81
CA ASP A 262 -38.03 15.15 12.25
C ASP A 262 -36.59 14.95 12.70
N LEU A 263 -36.08 16.04 13.26
CA LEU A 263 -34.88 16.15 14.08
C LEU A 263 -34.86 15.05 15.16
N ASP A 264 -34.27 13.90 14.84
CA ASP A 264 -33.89 12.93 15.86
C ASP A 264 -32.68 13.48 16.62
N LYS A 265 -32.94 13.88 17.87
CA LYS A 265 -32.02 14.54 18.83
C LYS A 265 -30.85 13.65 19.31
N THR A 266 -30.42 12.67 18.51
CA THR A 266 -29.50 11.60 18.94
C THR A 266 -28.26 11.41 18.05
N GLY A 267 -28.07 12.20 16.99
CA GLY A 267 -26.79 12.22 16.26
C GLY A 267 -26.43 10.92 15.52
N SER A 268 -27.39 10.34 14.80
CA SER A 268 -27.25 9.09 14.03
C SER A 268 -26.60 9.28 12.63
N PRO A 269 -25.96 8.25 12.04
CA PRO A 269 -25.19 8.29 10.78
C PRO A 269 -26.04 8.44 9.50
N THR A 270 -27.36 8.46 9.61
CA THR A 270 -28.29 8.64 8.49
C THR A 270 -28.17 10.01 7.83
N ASN A 271 -27.59 11.01 8.51
CA ASN A 271 -27.46 12.37 8.01
C ASN A 271 -26.36 12.59 6.97
N VAL A 272 -25.48 11.62 6.62
CA VAL A 272 -24.36 11.88 5.68
C VAL A 272 -24.63 11.49 4.22
N LEU A 273 -25.73 10.75 3.95
CA LEU A 273 -26.03 10.25 2.60
C LEU A 273 -26.45 11.37 1.62
N HIS A 274 -26.94 12.51 2.10
CA HIS A 274 -27.24 13.67 1.25
C HIS A 274 -26.00 14.23 0.53
N LEU A 275 -24.79 13.87 0.98
CA LEU A 275 -23.54 14.24 0.32
C LEU A 275 -23.25 13.39 -0.91
N VAL A 276 -23.93 12.24 -1.10
CA VAL A 276 -23.69 11.32 -2.21
C VAL A 276 -24.52 11.76 -3.42
N SER A 277 -23.84 12.03 -4.54
CA SER A 277 -24.47 12.43 -5.79
C SER A 277 -24.84 11.22 -6.65
N TYR A 278 -23.94 10.24 -6.73
CA TYR A 278 -24.11 9.04 -7.55
C TYR A 278 -23.55 7.80 -6.86
N THR A 279 -23.98 6.63 -7.31
CA THR A 279 -23.25 5.38 -7.05
C THR A 279 -22.42 5.00 -8.26
N LEU A 280 -21.40 4.17 -8.09
CA LEU A 280 -20.56 3.70 -9.19
C LEU A 280 -21.39 3.03 -10.30
N HIS A 281 -22.32 2.13 -9.95
CA HIS A 281 -23.17 1.47 -10.94
C HIS A 281 -24.15 2.43 -11.60
N GLY A 282 -24.58 3.49 -10.90
CA GLY A 282 -25.35 4.59 -11.47
C GLY A 282 -24.57 5.32 -12.57
N VAL A 283 -23.32 5.68 -12.33
CA VAL A 283 -22.43 6.28 -13.33
C VAL A 283 -22.26 5.34 -14.54
N MET A 284 -21.99 4.05 -14.30
CA MET A 284 -21.89 3.06 -15.38
C MET A 284 -23.20 2.93 -16.18
N ALA A 285 -24.35 3.00 -15.51
CA ALA A 285 -25.66 2.95 -16.17
C ALA A 285 -25.90 4.16 -17.07
N TYR A 286 -25.45 5.36 -16.67
CA TYR A 286 -25.46 6.53 -17.55
C TYR A 286 -24.61 6.31 -18.79
N GLY A 287 -23.40 5.76 -18.62
CA GLY A 287 -22.51 5.45 -19.76
C GLY A 287 -23.16 4.50 -20.75
N ARG A 288 -23.82 3.44 -20.26
CA ARG A 288 -24.56 2.49 -21.11
C ARG A 288 -25.67 3.14 -21.93
N LYS A 289 -26.26 4.25 -21.47
CA LYS A 289 -27.32 4.97 -22.20
C LYS A 289 -26.79 5.89 -23.30
N THR A 290 -25.48 6.14 -23.36
CA THR A 290 -24.91 7.04 -24.36
C THR A 290 -24.91 6.39 -25.76
N PRO A 291 -25.24 7.13 -26.84
CA PRO A 291 -25.19 6.58 -28.20
C PRO A 291 -23.79 6.10 -28.60
N ALA A 292 -22.74 6.81 -28.16
CA ALA A 292 -21.36 6.45 -28.46
C ALA A 292 -20.97 5.08 -27.88
N TYR A 293 -21.50 4.70 -26.70
CA TYR A 293 -21.28 3.38 -26.13
C TYR A 293 -21.87 2.25 -26.98
N HIS A 294 -23.07 2.46 -27.55
CA HIS A 294 -23.74 1.44 -28.37
C HIS A 294 -23.05 1.17 -29.73
N ASN A 295 -22.17 2.06 -30.17
CA ASN A 295 -21.34 1.85 -31.36
C ASN A 295 -20.20 0.83 -31.11
N ILE A 296 -19.98 0.41 -29.86
CA ILE A 296 -18.97 -0.57 -29.50
C ILE A 296 -19.55 -1.99 -29.62
N ASP A 297 -19.09 -2.74 -30.61
CA ASP A 297 -19.48 -4.14 -30.78
C ASP A 297 -18.58 -5.09 -29.97
N PHE A 298 -18.87 -5.20 -28.67
CA PHE A 298 -18.18 -6.15 -27.78
C PHE A 298 -18.40 -7.61 -28.20
N ARG A 299 -19.50 -7.94 -28.88
CA ARG A 299 -19.80 -9.30 -29.34
C ARG A 299 -18.84 -9.71 -30.46
N ARG A 300 -18.63 -8.84 -31.44
CA ARG A 300 -17.63 -9.07 -32.49
C ARG A 300 -16.21 -9.14 -31.93
N ALA A 301 -15.88 -8.28 -30.96
CA ALA A 301 -14.59 -8.34 -30.27
C ALA A 301 -14.39 -9.69 -29.53
N TYR A 302 -15.47 -10.30 -29.05
CA TYR A 302 -15.43 -11.60 -28.40
C TYR A 302 -15.35 -12.80 -29.38
N LEU A 303 -16.09 -12.75 -30.49
CA LEU A 303 -16.24 -13.86 -31.44
C LEU A 303 -15.15 -13.89 -32.51
N SER A 304 -14.62 -12.75 -32.93
CA SER A 304 -13.70 -12.66 -34.07
C SER A 304 -12.69 -11.52 -33.89
N PRO A 305 -11.81 -11.58 -32.86
CA PRO A 305 -10.86 -10.52 -32.53
C PRO A 305 -9.93 -10.18 -33.71
N ASP A 306 -9.59 -11.15 -34.54
CA ASP A 306 -8.69 -10.99 -35.70
C ASP A 306 -9.30 -10.20 -36.87
N THR A 307 -10.63 -9.97 -36.84
CA THR A 307 -11.37 -9.28 -37.92
C THR A 307 -11.65 -7.81 -37.63
N LEU A 308 -11.10 -7.29 -36.53
CA LEU A 308 -11.22 -5.89 -36.13
C LEU A 308 -10.19 -5.06 -36.90
N THR A 309 -10.62 -4.49 -38.03
CA THR A 309 -9.77 -3.63 -38.89
C THR A 309 -9.83 -2.14 -38.52
N THR A 310 -10.76 -1.76 -37.66
CA THR A 310 -10.92 -0.40 -37.12
C THR A 310 -10.66 -0.45 -35.61
N PRO A 311 -9.84 0.45 -35.04
CA PRO A 311 -9.73 0.56 -33.59
C PRO A 311 -11.13 0.90 -33.06
N ILE A 312 -11.71 0.05 -32.20
CA ILE A 312 -13.07 0.23 -31.69
C ILE A 312 -13.20 1.50 -30.81
N TYR A 313 -12.14 2.30 -30.60
CA TYR A 313 -12.16 3.29 -29.53
C TYR A 313 -11.47 4.61 -29.85
N SER A 314 -12.28 5.68 -29.80
CA SER A 314 -11.88 7.04 -29.43
C SER A 314 -11.79 7.21 -27.90
N LEU A 315 -11.39 6.17 -27.16
CA LEU A 315 -11.33 6.20 -25.69
C LEU A 315 -10.17 7.05 -25.16
N ASP A 316 -9.18 7.36 -25.99
CA ASP A 316 -7.99 8.02 -25.52
C ASP A 316 -7.77 9.37 -26.19
N ILE A 317 -8.33 10.40 -25.55
CA ILE A 317 -8.10 11.80 -25.86
C ILE A 317 -6.72 12.24 -25.34
N ALA A 318 -6.12 11.48 -24.42
CA ALA A 318 -4.84 11.79 -23.80
C ALA A 318 -3.63 11.33 -24.65
N GLY A 319 -2.61 12.19 -24.70
CA GLY A 319 -1.27 11.84 -25.17
C GLY A 319 -0.33 11.45 -24.02
N PRO A 320 0.90 10.99 -24.32
CA PRO A 320 1.87 10.56 -23.32
C PRO A 320 2.25 11.68 -22.33
N ASP A 321 2.27 12.94 -22.77
CA ASP A 321 2.59 14.09 -21.92
C ASP A 321 1.41 14.56 -21.05
N THR A 322 0.23 13.96 -21.22
CA THR A 322 -0.96 14.30 -20.42
C THR A 322 -0.73 13.89 -18.98
N LEU A 323 -1.00 14.81 -18.05
CA LEU A 323 -0.95 14.52 -16.63
C LEU A 323 -1.99 13.43 -16.29
N MET A 324 -1.53 12.31 -15.76
CA MET A 324 -2.38 11.18 -15.38
C MET A 324 -2.83 11.32 -13.94
N THR A 325 -1.93 11.74 -13.05
CA THR A 325 -2.18 11.69 -11.61
C THR A 325 -1.33 12.66 -10.80
N LEU A 326 -1.91 13.12 -9.69
CA LEU A 326 -1.23 13.84 -8.62
C LEU A 326 -1.11 12.95 -7.39
N VAL A 327 0.08 12.41 -7.16
CA VAL A 327 0.32 11.54 -6.00
C VAL A 327 0.92 12.36 -4.86
N TYR A 328 0.16 12.57 -3.80
CA TYR A 328 0.63 13.32 -2.65
C TYR A 328 1.57 12.49 -1.78
N THR A 329 2.76 13.04 -1.50
CA THR A 329 3.73 12.43 -0.60
C THR A 329 3.84 13.21 0.70
N SER A 330 3.71 12.52 1.83
CA SER A 330 4.02 13.10 3.14
C SER A 330 5.53 13.10 3.34
N GLY A 331 6.13 14.29 3.24
CA GLY A 331 7.53 14.51 3.56
C GLY A 331 7.82 14.39 5.07
N THR A 332 9.09 14.47 5.45
CA THR A 332 9.52 14.52 6.86
C THR A 332 9.16 15.85 7.54
N THR A 333 8.82 16.89 6.77
CA THR A 333 8.48 18.24 7.23
C THR A 333 7.42 18.87 6.31
N GLY A 334 6.32 19.39 6.87
CA GLY A 334 5.35 20.22 6.14
C GLY A 334 4.14 19.46 5.56
N ASN A 335 3.31 20.20 4.81
CA ASN A 335 2.13 19.67 4.14
C ASN A 335 2.53 18.63 3.06
N PRO A 336 1.64 17.66 2.74
CA PRO A 336 1.87 16.74 1.63
C PRO A 336 2.12 17.47 0.30
N LYS A 337 3.00 16.94 -0.56
CA LYS A 337 3.31 17.55 -1.87
C LYS A 337 2.77 16.71 -3.02
N GLY A 338 2.02 17.31 -3.94
CA GLY A 338 1.48 16.61 -5.11
C GLY A 338 2.54 16.39 -6.19
N VAL A 339 2.93 15.13 -6.42
CA VAL A 339 3.88 14.76 -7.50
C VAL A 339 3.13 14.65 -8.83
N LYS A 340 3.55 15.40 -9.85
CA LYS A 340 2.96 15.38 -11.20
C LYS A 340 3.49 14.21 -12.03
N LEU A 341 2.67 13.18 -12.27
CA LEU A 341 3.03 12.04 -13.10
C LEU A 341 2.14 11.96 -14.35
N THR A 342 2.79 11.95 -15.51
CA THR A 342 2.14 11.83 -16.83
C THR A 342 1.84 10.39 -17.19
N GLN A 343 0.98 10.19 -18.20
CA GLN A 343 0.74 8.88 -18.82
C GLN A 343 2.05 8.22 -19.26
N GLY A 344 2.95 8.99 -19.89
CA GLY A 344 4.24 8.54 -20.36
C GLY A 344 5.16 8.08 -19.23
N ASN A 345 5.21 8.80 -18.10
CA ASN A 345 6.01 8.38 -16.94
C ASN A 345 5.59 6.99 -16.42
N VAL A 346 4.28 6.79 -16.26
CA VAL A 346 3.72 5.55 -15.71
C VAL A 346 3.83 4.39 -16.71
N LEU A 347 3.55 4.66 -18.00
CA LEU A 347 3.67 3.68 -19.07
C LEU A 347 5.11 3.22 -19.27
N TRP A 348 6.06 4.16 -19.39
CA TRP A 348 7.48 3.85 -19.55
C TRP A 348 7.95 2.92 -18.45
N THR A 349 7.65 3.30 -17.20
CA THR A 349 8.06 2.52 -16.03
C THR A 349 7.43 1.12 -16.04
N SER A 350 6.14 1.04 -16.37
CA SER A 350 5.42 -0.23 -16.42
C SER A 350 5.98 -1.16 -17.50
N ALA A 351 6.31 -0.63 -18.66
CA ALA A 351 6.81 -1.39 -19.79
C ALA A 351 8.28 -1.82 -19.59
N SER A 352 9.14 -0.92 -19.08
CA SER A 352 10.54 -1.21 -18.73
C SER A 352 10.63 -2.34 -17.68
N MET A 353 9.82 -2.27 -16.62
CA MET A 353 9.74 -3.34 -15.61
C MET A 353 9.18 -4.66 -16.16
N ALA A 354 8.30 -4.61 -17.16
CA ALA A 354 7.70 -5.78 -17.77
C ALA A 354 8.68 -6.55 -18.67
N GLU A 355 9.57 -5.84 -19.38
CA GLU A 355 10.60 -6.46 -20.23
C GLU A 355 11.77 -7.06 -19.43
N HIS A 356 12.04 -6.58 -18.21
CA HIS A 356 13.11 -7.13 -17.33
C HIS A 356 12.86 -8.57 -16.83
N ARG A 357 11.84 -9.27 -17.33
CA ARG A 357 11.46 -10.62 -16.85
C ARG A 357 12.23 -11.71 -17.58
N VAL A 358 12.91 -12.56 -16.81
CA VAL A 358 13.82 -13.61 -17.31
C VAL A 358 13.17 -14.68 -18.19
N GLU A 359 11.90 -14.98 -17.97
CA GLU A 359 11.24 -16.10 -18.64
C GLU A 359 9.88 -15.64 -19.17
N LYS A 360 9.83 -15.31 -20.47
CA LYS A 360 8.57 -15.33 -21.22
C LYS A 360 8.11 -16.79 -21.25
N ARG A 361 7.40 -17.23 -20.21
CA ARG A 361 6.83 -18.58 -20.16
C ARG A 361 5.81 -18.69 -21.29
N GLN A 362 6.21 -19.35 -22.37
CA GLN A 362 5.34 -19.58 -23.51
C GLN A 362 4.03 -20.21 -23.00
N ASN A 363 2.91 -19.55 -23.30
CA ASN A 363 1.55 -19.98 -22.99
C ASN A 363 1.11 -19.98 -21.51
N ALA A 364 1.90 -19.48 -20.55
CA ALA A 364 1.47 -19.38 -19.14
C ALA A 364 1.08 -17.95 -18.77
N GLN A 365 -0.16 -17.78 -18.27
CA GLN A 365 -0.60 -16.51 -17.70
C GLN A 365 0.02 -16.27 -16.32
N GLU A 366 0.47 -15.05 -16.07
CA GLU A 366 0.99 -14.64 -14.78
C GLU A 366 -0.09 -14.14 -13.83
N PHE A 367 0.17 -14.27 -12.53
CA PHE A 367 -0.73 -13.86 -11.45
C PHE A 367 0.03 -13.05 -10.41
N ASN A 368 -0.49 -11.87 -10.08
CA ASN A 368 0.01 -11.00 -9.01
C ASN A 368 -1.09 -10.74 -7.97
N LEU A 369 -0.69 -10.61 -6.70
CA LEU A 369 -1.58 -10.21 -5.60
C LEU A 369 -1.50 -8.70 -5.38
N SER A 370 -2.62 -8.00 -5.54
CA SER A 370 -2.78 -6.58 -5.22
C SER A 370 -3.27 -6.44 -3.78
N TYR A 371 -2.33 -6.08 -2.89
CA TYR A 371 -2.62 -5.82 -1.48
C TYR A 371 -2.04 -4.49 -0.99
N LEU A 372 -1.08 -3.91 -1.71
CA LEU A 372 -0.59 -2.56 -1.43
C LEU A 372 -1.68 -1.55 -1.76
N PRO A 373 -1.80 -0.41 -1.07
CA PRO A 373 -2.84 0.55 -1.39
C PRO A 373 -2.69 1.05 -2.84
N ASN A 374 -3.77 1.07 -3.61
CA ASN A 374 -3.75 1.63 -4.97
C ASN A 374 -3.44 3.13 -5.00
N ALA A 375 -3.68 3.84 -3.88
CA ALA A 375 -3.24 5.22 -3.73
C ALA A 375 -1.71 5.39 -3.81
N HIS A 376 -0.95 4.32 -3.59
CA HIS A 376 0.50 4.31 -3.79
C HIS A 376 0.86 4.01 -5.25
N ILE A 377 1.68 4.86 -5.88
CA ILE A 377 2.03 4.75 -7.31
C ILE A 377 2.62 3.38 -7.69
N TYR A 378 3.39 2.76 -6.80
CA TYR A 378 3.98 1.44 -7.06
C TYR A 378 2.94 0.37 -7.40
N GLN A 379 1.80 0.32 -6.70
CA GLN A 379 0.75 -0.66 -7.00
C GLN A 379 0.12 -0.43 -8.38
N ARG A 380 0.00 0.83 -8.81
CA ARG A 380 -0.55 1.21 -10.12
C ARG A 380 0.39 0.86 -11.26
N VAL A 381 1.68 1.10 -11.07
CA VAL A 381 2.73 0.66 -12.01
C VAL A 381 2.69 -0.86 -12.13
N ILE A 382 2.61 -1.60 -11.03
CA ILE A 382 2.48 -3.06 -11.08
C ILE A 382 1.21 -3.49 -11.83
N GLN A 383 0.11 -2.76 -11.72
CA GLN A 383 -1.08 -3.04 -12.53
C GLN A 383 -0.81 -2.87 -14.04
N GLY A 384 -0.10 -1.80 -14.43
CA GLY A 384 0.37 -1.58 -15.80
C GLY A 384 1.31 -2.69 -16.29
N VAL A 385 2.26 -3.11 -15.43
CA VAL A 385 3.19 -4.23 -15.66
C VAL A 385 2.42 -5.55 -15.91
N MET A 386 1.33 -5.80 -15.17
CA MET A 386 0.49 -6.98 -15.38
C MET A 386 -0.29 -6.90 -16.70
N TRP A 387 -0.82 -5.74 -17.07
CA TRP A 387 -1.50 -5.54 -18.35
C TRP A 387 -0.56 -5.68 -19.54
N TYR A 388 0.66 -5.13 -19.43
CA TYR A 388 1.67 -5.23 -20.48
C TYR A 388 1.97 -6.70 -20.85
N CYS A 389 1.94 -7.59 -19.86
CA CYS A 389 2.23 -9.02 -20.04
C CYS A 389 1.01 -9.92 -20.18
N ASN A 390 -0.19 -9.37 -20.38
CA ASN A 390 -1.44 -10.14 -20.40
C ASN A 390 -1.65 -11.00 -19.13
N GLY A 391 -1.15 -10.53 -17.99
CA GLY A 391 -1.26 -11.17 -16.68
C GLY A 391 -2.59 -10.87 -15.99
N ALA A 392 -2.78 -11.42 -14.80
CA ALA A 392 -3.99 -11.27 -14.00
C ALA A 392 -3.64 -10.78 -12.58
N THR A 393 -4.44 -9.85 -12.07
CA THR A 393 -4.28 -9.31 -10.71
C THR A 393 -5.44 -9.77 -9.82
N GLY A 394 -5.14 -10.50 -8.75
CA GLY A 394 -6.10 -10.80 -7.70
C GLY A 394 -6.01 -9.76 -6.59
N PHE A 395 -7.13 -9.21 -6.15
CA PHE A 395 -7.20 -8.25 -5.04
C PHE A 395 -7.30 -8.98 -3.70
N TRP A 396 -6.65 -8.44 -2.66
CA TRP A 396 -6.67 -9.04 -1.33
C TRP A 396 -8.01 -8.82 -0.60
N CYS A 397 -8.20 -9.55 0.49
CA CYS A 397 -9.43 -9.51 1.28
C CYS A 397 -9.56 -8.29 2.24
N GLY A 398 -8.61 -7.35 2.21
CA GLY A 398 -8.62 -6.14 3.04
C GLY A 398 -8.06 -6.30 4.46
N SER A 399 -7.45 -7.44 4.81
CA SER A 399 -6.84 -7.69 6.12
C SER A 399 -5.47 -8.35 6.00
N ILE A 400 -4.48 -7.81 6.73
CA ILE A 400 -3.14 -8.39 6.82
C ILE A 400 -3.18 -9.81 7.42
N LYS A 401 -4.14 -10.10 8.31
CA LYS A 401 -4.31 -11.44 8.90
C LYS A 401 -4.69 -12.48 7.84
N GLY A 402 -5.53 -12.08 6.88
CA GLY A 402 -5.98 -12.92 5.77
C GLY A 402 -5.00 -13.03 4.60
N LEU A 403 -3.90 -12.26 4.60
CA LEU A 403 -2.95 -12.20 3.48
C LEU A 403 -2.36 -13.58 3.11
N SER A 404 -2.06 -14.42 4.10
CA SER A 404 -1.56 -15.78 3.85
C SER A 404 -2.57 -16.66 3.12
N SER A 405 -3.85 -16.55 3.48
CA SER A 405 -4.96 -17.22 2.79
C SER A 405 -5.06 -16.74 1.34
N ASP A 406 -4.99 -15.43 1.11
CA ASP A 406 -5.03 -14.86 -0.24
C ASP A 406 -3.86 -15.35 -1.11
N ILE A 407 -2.64 -15.39 -0.59
CA ILE A 407 -1.46 -15.91 -1.29
C ILE A 407 -1.65 -17.39 -1.65
N GLN A 408 -2.15 -18.20 -0.71
CA GLN A 408 -2.34 -19.63 -0.91
C GLN A 408 -3.46 -19.94 -1.92
N THR A 409 -4.55 -19.17 -1.90
CA THR A 409 -5.66 -19.32 -2.84
C THR A 409 -5.30 -18.79 -4.23
N LEU A 410 -4.70 -17.60 -4.34
CA LEU A 410 -4.33 -17.00 -5.64
C LEU A 410 -3.20 -17.78 -6.32
N ARG A 411 -2.26 -18.30 -5.52
CA ARG A 411 -1.04 -18.96 -5.98
C ARG A 411 -0.25 -18.06 -6.95
N PRO A 412 0.20 -16.87 -6.52
CA PRO A 412 0.83 -15.88 -7.40
C PRO A 412 2.08 -16.45 -8.08
N THR A 413 2.37 -15.99 -9.30
CA THR A 413 3.64 -16.26 -10.00
C THR A 413 4.65 -15.17 -9.74
N ILE A 414 4.18 -13.93 -9.62
CA ILE A 414 4.94 -12.75 -9.21
C ILE A 414 4.35 -12.25 -7.91
N PHE A 415 5.20 -12.01 -6.91
CA PHE A 415 4.77 -11.48 -5.62
C PHE A 415 5.54 -10.20 -5.29
N ILE A 416 4.84 -9.07 -5.29
CA ILE A 416 5.42 -7.79 -4.92
C ILE A 416 5.36 -7.64 -3.41
N ALA A 417 6.51 -7.53 -2.75
CA ALA A 417 6.61 -7.55 -1.29
C ALA A 417 7.28 -6.29 -0.73
N VAL A 418 7.15 -6.12 0.57
CA VAL A 418 8.02 -5.25 1.38
C VAL A 418 8.80 -6.13 2.35
N PRO A 419 10.00 -5.72 2.82
CA PRO A 419 10.85 -6.57 3.66
C PRO A 419 10.15 -7.10 4.90
N ARG A 420 9.26 -6.30 5.51
CA ARG A 420 8.45 -6.73 6.67
C ARG A 420 7.60 -7.97 6.38
N ILE A 421 6.98 -8.05 5.20
CA ILE A 421 6.17 -9.20 4.81
C ILE A 421 7.06 -10.42 4.56
N LEU A 422 8.22 -10.24 3.93
CA LEU A 422 9.19 -11.32 3.69
C LEU A 422 9.79 -11.86 4.99
N ASN A 423 10.12 -11.00 5.95
CA ASN A 423 10.57 -11.39 7.28
C ASN A 423 9.50 -12.21 8.01
N ARG A 424 8.24 -11.76 7.96
CA ARG A 424 7.11 -12.52 8.54
C ARG A 424 6.93 -13.90 7.89
N VAL A 425 7.07 -14.00 6.56
CA VAL A 425 7.05 -15.29 5.86
C VAL A 425 8.21 -16.18 6.31
N PHE A 426 9.42 -15.62 6.40
CA PHE A 426 10.60 -16.33 6.88
C PHE A 426 10.41 -16.85 8.32
N GLU A 427 9.94 -16.02 9.24
CA GLU A 427 9.65 -16.41 10.63
C GLU A 427 8.57 -17.49 10.70
N GLY A 428 7.48 -17.33 9.93
CA GLY A 428 6.42 -18.34 9.84
C GLY A 428 6.94 -19.69 9.35
N ILE A 429 7.85 -19.70 8.37
CA ILE A 429 8.52 -20.91 7.89
C ILE A 429 9.39 -21.52 9.00
N MET A 430 10.23 -20.71 9.64
CA MET A 430 11.15 -21.19 10.68
C MET A 430 10.40 -21.79 11.86
N ASN A 431 9.31 -21.16 12.31
CA ASN A 431 8.45 -21.68 13.37
C ASN A 431 7.81 -23.03 13.00
N ASN A 432 7.45 -23.24 11.73
CA ASN A 432 6.93 -24.52 11.25
C ASN A 432 8.03 -25.60 11.19
N ILE A 433 9.26 -25.23 10.84
CA ILE A 433 10.42 -26.14 10.84
C ILE A 433 10.80 -26.54 12.26
N GLU A 434 10.70 -25.64 13.24
CA GLU A 434 11.00 -25.92 14.66
C GLU A 434 10.04 -26.95 15.27
N LYS A 435 8.80 -27.02 14.77
CA LYS A 435 7.81 -28.03 15.15
C LYS A 435 8.05 -29.42 14.54
N LEU A 436 8.96 -29.55 13.57
CA LEU A 436 9.28 -30.84 12.96
C LEU A 436 10.11 -31.70 13.92
N SER A 437 10.01 -33.03 13.77
CA SER A 437 10.88 -33.95 14.49
C SER A 437 12.36 -33.69 14.17
N VAL A 438 13.24 -33.97 15.14
CA VAL A 438 14.69 -33.71 15.03
C VAL A 438 15.28 -34.24 13.73
N PHE A 439 14.89 -35.46 13.33
CA PHE A 439 15.33 -36.08 12.07
C PHE A 439 14.84 -35.31 10.83
N ARG A 440 13.57 -34.90 10.78
CA ARG A 440 13.02 -34.13 9.65
C ARG A 440 13.66 -32.75 9.56
N ARG A 441 13.91 -32.10 10.70
CA ARG A 441 14.63 -30.82 10.78
C ARG A 441 16.08 -30.95 10.30
N PHE A 442 16.78 -32.00 10.74
CA PHE A 442 18.13 -32.31 10.26
C PHE A 442 18.15 -32.48 8.74
N LEU A 443 17.21 -33.27 8.19
CA LEU A 443 17.13 -33.52 6.76
C LEU A 443 16.83 -32.24 5.96
N PHE A 444 15.94 -31.37 6.47
CA PHE A 444 15.68 -30.06 5.88
C PHE A 444 16.97 -29.22 5.78
N PHE A 445 17.73 -29.08 6.87
CA PHE A 445 18.95 -28.29 6.87
C PHE A 445 20.09 -28.92 6.07
N LEU A 446 20.14 -30.26 5.98
CA LEU A 446 21.06 -30.96 5.09
C LEU A 446 20.75 -30.61 3.63
N MET A 447 19.48 -30.68 3.23
CA MET A 447 19.05 -30.34 1.87
C MET A 447 19.25 -28.86 1.56
N PHE A 448 18.98 -27.99 2.53
CA PHE A 448 19.24 -26.55 2.43
C PHE A 448 20.72 -26.29 2.17
N SER A 449 21.61 -26.98 2.89
CA SER A 449 23.07 -26.86 2.72
C SER A 449 23.54 -27.35 1.35
N ILE A 450 22.96 -28.42 0.81
CA ILE A 450 23.23 -28.89 -0.56
C ILE A 450 22.85 -27.83 -1.59
N ARG A 451 21.64 -27.26 -1.50
CA ARG A 451 21.19 -26.19 -2.40
C ARG A 451 22.03 -24.93 -2.26
N ARG A 452 22.40 -24.55 -1.04
CA ARG A 452 23.28 -23.42 -0.75
C ARG A 452 24.63 -23.56 -1.44
N LYS A 453 25.23 -24.75 -1.39
CA LYS A 453 26.49 -25.06 -2.07
C LYS A 453 26.35 -24.99 -3.60
N ALA A 454 25.23 -25.47 -4.15
CA ALA A 454 24.95 -25.39 -5.58
C ALA A 454 24.75 -23.92 -6.04
N MET A 455 24.00 -23.13 -5.27
CA MET A 455 23.78 -21.69 -5.52
C MET A 455 25.10 -20.92 -5.59
N ARG A 456 25.98 -21.12 -4.60
CA ARG A 456 27.31 -20.48 -4.52
C ARG A 456 28.25 -20.88 -5.65
N ARG A 457 28.11 -22.10 -6.18
CA ARG A 457 28.88 -22.60 -7.34
C ARG A 457 28.26 -22.22 -8.69
N ASN A 458 27.14 -21.51 -8.67
CA ASN A 458 26.35 -21.20 -9.86
C ASN A 458 25.92 -22.43 -10.69
N THR A 459 25.65 -23.54 -10.00
CA THR A 459 25.21 -24.81 -10.61
C THR A 459 23.75 -25.12 -10.24
N SER A 460 23.04 -25.86 -11.09
CA SER A 460 21.70 -26.37 -10.75
C SER A 460 21.74 -27.30 -9.53
N TRP A 461 20.78 -27.15 -8.61
CA TRP A 461 20.63 -28.10 -7.51
C TRP A 461 19.92 -29.39 -7.95
N PRO A 462 20.17 -30.52 -7.27
CA PRO A 462 19.52 -31.78 -7.61
C PRO A 462 17.99 -31.70 -7.46
N LYS A 463 17.24 -32.07 -8.50
CA LYS A 463 15.77 -31.93 -8.54
C LYS A 463 15.03 -32.68 -7.42
N TRP A 464 15.58 -33.81 -6.95
CA TRP A 464 15.00 -34.59 -5.86
C TRP A 464 14.94 -33.81 -4.53
N THR A 465 15.76 -32.77 -4.36
CA THR A 465 15.68 -31.88 -3.19
C THR A 465 14.36 -31.12 -3.11
N ASN A 466 13.64 -30.95 -4.24
CA ASN A 466 12.35 -30.24 -4.29
C ASN A 466 11.30 -30.83 -3.33
N LEU A 467 11.37 -32.14 -3.06
CA LEU A 467 10.41 -32.82 -2.17
C LEU A 467 10.42 -32.22 -0.76
N PHE A 468 11.59 -31.78 -0.28
CA PHE A 468 11.80 -31.25 1.08
C PHE A 468 11.36 -29.79 1.26
N PHE A 469 11.10 -29.09 0.15
CA PHE A 469 10.75 -27.67 0.12
C PHE A 469 9.34 -27.42 -0.43
N SER A 470 8.56 -28.48 -0.66
CA SER A 470 7.19 -28.36 -1.17
C SER A 470 6.29 -27.56 -0.22
N ALA A 471 6.38 -27.82 1.08
CA ALA A 471 5.64 -27.09 2.12
C ALA A 471 6.06 -25.62 2.25
N THR A 472 7.37 -25.33 2.15
CA THR A 472 7.89 -23.94 2.21
C THR A 472 7.52 -23.15 0.95
N LYS A 473 7.54 -23.79 -0.22
CA LYS A 473 7.07 -23.21 -1.48
C LYS A 473 5.56 -22.93 -1.46
N ALA A 474 4.76 -23.78 -0.81
CA ALA A 474 3.32 -23.59 -0.67
C ALA A 474 2.93 -22.32 0.10
N LEU A 475 3.79 -21.82 0.99
CA LEU A 475 3.54 -20.57 1.73
C LEU A 475 3.56 -19.32 0.84
N LEU A 476 4.25 -19.37 -0.30
CA LEU A 476 4.16 -18.37 -1.38
C LEU A 476 3.23 -18.84 -2.53
N GLY A 477 2.30 -19.76 -2.24
CA GLY A 477 1.32 -20.24 -3.21
C GLY A 477 1.80 -21.33 -4.17
N GLY A 478 3.03 -21.83 -3.99
CA GLY A 478 3.54 -23.00 -4.72
C GLY A 478 4.07 -22.72 -6.13
N ARG A 479 3.73 -21.58 -6.74
CA ARG A 479 4.09 -21.21 -8.12
C ARG A 479 4.87 -19.90 -8.23
N CYS A 480 5.10 -19.21 -7.12
CA CYS A 480 5.83 -17.96 -7.09
C CYS A 480 7.27 -18.19 -7.55
N CYS A 481 7.64 -17.55 -8.66
CA CYS A 481 8.98 -17.64 -9.24
C CYS A 481 9.76 -16.34 -9.10
N LEU A 482 9.07 -15.22 -8.93
CA LEU A 482 9.66 -13.90 -8.76
C LEU A 482 9.02 -13.18 -7.59
N CYS A 483 9.85 -12.69 -6.68
CA CYS A 483 9.49 -11.75 -5.66
C CYS A 483 10.32 -10.49 -5.82
N VAL A 484 9.66 -9.35 -5.95
CA VAL A 484 10.32 -8.04 -6.02
C VAL A 484 10.01 -7.32 -4.72
N THR A 485 11.05 -6.90 -3.99
CA THR A 485 10.92 -6.14 -2.76
C THR A 485 11.56 -4.77 -2.90
N GLY A 486 11.02 -3.79 -2.20
CA GLY A 486 11.54 -2.43 -2.18
C GLY A 486 11.16 -1.71 -0.89
N SER A 487 11.36 -0.40 -0.86
CA SER A 487 11.14 0.47 0.31
C SER A 487 12.12 0.35 1.48
N ALA A 488 12.80 -0.79 1.65
CA ALA A 488 13.84 -1.01 2.65
C ALA A 488 14.74 -2.19 2.21
N PRO A 489 15.99 -2.27 2.71
CA PRO A 489 16.90 -3.36 2.37
C PRO A 489 16.45 -4.69 2.97
N LEU A 490 16.66 -5.79 2.25
CA LEU A 490 16.46 -7.16 2.73
C LEU A 490 17.79 -7.74 3.25
N SER A 491 17.75 -8.48 4.36
CA SER A 491 18.96 -9.13 4.87
C SER A 491 19.41 -10.29 3.96
N GLN A 492 20.73 -10.46 3.82
CA GLN A 492 21.32 -11.59 3.08
C GLN A 492 20.77 -12.94 3.55
N LYS A 493 20.54 -13.09 4.86
CA LYS A 493 20.01 -14.31 5.47
C LYS A 493 18.61 -14.63 4.98
N VAL A 494 17.71 -13.63 4.97
CA VAL A 494 16.31 -13.83 4.59
C VAL A 494 16.19 -14.03 3.08
N GLY A 495 16.89 -13.22 2.28
CA GLY A 495 16.92 -13.38 0.82
C GLY A 495 17.46 -14.75 0.39
N GLU A 496 18.61 -15.18 0.94
CA GLU A 496 19.20 -16.49 0.65
C GLU A 496 18.26 -17.63 1.03
N PHE A 497 17.60 -17.50 2.19
CA PHE A 497 16.66 -18.51 2.63
C PHE A 497 15.46 -18.63 1.69
N LEU A 498 14.83 -17.51 1.32
CA LEU A 498 13.68 -17.52 0.41
C LEU A 498 14.06 -18.04 -0.98
N TYR A 499 15.22 -17.64 -1.49
CA TYR A 499 15.75 -18.15 -2.76
C TYR A 499 15.85 -19.68 -2.78
N ILE A 500 16.42 -20.25 -1.71
CA ILE A 500 16.68 -21.70 -1.62
C ILE A 500 15.43 -22.49 -1.23
N ALA A 501 14.73 -22.05 -0.19
CA ALA A 501 13.66 -22.81 0.45
C ALA A 501 12.30 -22.60 -0.21
N CYS A 502 12.05 -21.43 -0.80
CA CYS A 502 10.83 -21.18 -1.56
C CYS A 502 11.03 -21.39 -3.06
N ASP A 503 12.26 -21.57 -3.56
CA ASP A 503 12.56 -21.74 -4.99
C ASP A 503 12.00 -20.55 -5.79
N THR A 504 12.23 -19.34 -5.26
CA THR A 504 11.70 -18.06 -5.75
C THR A 504 12.84 -17.05 -5.85
N ARG A 505 13.01 -16.40 -7.01
CA ARG A 505 14.00 -15.32 -7.15
C ARG A 505 13.51 -14.13 -6.34
N VAL A 506 14.33 -13.64 -5.41
CA VAL A 506 14.02 -12.46 -4.59
C VAL A 506 14.98 -11.37 -5.01
N ILE A 507 14.46 -10.30 -5.59
CA ILE A 507 15.26 -9.16 -6.05
C ILE A 507 14.80 -7.88 -5.36
N GLU A 508 15.74 -6.98 -5.14
CA GLU A 508 15.50 -5.67 -4.56
C GLU A 508 15.46 -4.59 -5.65
N GLY A 509 14.55 -3.64 -5.47
CA GLY A 509 14.44 -2.46 -6.32
C GLY A 509 14.25 -1.19 -5.50
N TRP A 510 14.73 -0.09 -6.05
CA TRP A 510 14.53 1.24 -5.50
C TRP A 510 13.78 2.13 -6.51
N GLY A 511 12.94 2.98 -5.93
CA GLY A 511 12.18 3.99 -6.64
C GLY A 511 11.39 4.82 -5.63
N MET A 512 10.91 5.97 -6.09
CA MET A 512 10.13 6.89 -5.30
C MET A 512 8.98 7.44 -6.13
N THR A 513 8.08 8.21 -5.50
CA THR A 513 6.92 8.74 -6.21
C THR A 513 7.35 9.65 -7.37
N GLU A 514 8.36 10.47 -7.15
CA GLU A 514 8.98 11.38 -8.12
C GLU A 514 9.64 10.67 -9.31
N THR A 515 9.83 9.35 -9.24
CA THR A 515 10.37 8.53 -10.35
C THR A 515 9.36 7.49 -10.84
N ALA A 516 8.05 7.76 -10.65
CA ALA A 516 6.97 6.83 -11.00
C ALA A 516 7.20 5.41 -10.42
N ALA A 517 7.67 5.32 -9.18
CA ALA A 517 7.96 4.08 -8.46
C ALA A 517 9.20 3.28 -8.89
N HIS A 518 10.02 3.77 -9.83
CA HIS A 518 11.17 3.01 -10.31
C HIS A 518 12.40 3.90 -10.55
N GLY A 519 13.57 3.41 -10.14
CA GLY A 519 14.87 4.00 -10.45
C GLY A 519 15.89 2.93 -10.81
N THR A 520 16.07 1.93 -9.93
CA THR A 520 16.96 0.78 -10.17
C THR A 520 16.33 -0.52 -9.68
N VAL A 521 16.77 -1.64 -10.24
CA VAL A 521 16.45 -2.97 -9.73
C VAL A 521 17.61 -3.93 -9.94
N GLN A 522 17.75 -4.90 -9.06
CA GLN A 522 18.77 -5.93 -9.20
C GLN A 522 18.57 -6.77 -10.48
N PRO A 523 19.66 -7.26 -11.08
CA PRO A 523 19.60 -8.30 -12.09
C PRO A 523 18.84 -9.53 -11.56
N MET A 524 18.14 -10.23 -12.45
CA MET A 524 17.25 -11.31 -12.02
C MET A 524 17.96 -12.59 -11.56
N ASP A 525 19.22 -12.79 -11.94
CA ASP A 525 20.06 -13.92 -11.54
C ASP A 525 20.88 -13.64 -10.27
N THR A 526 20.66 -12.47 -9.66
CA THR A 526 21.30 -12.02 -8.43
C THR A 526 21.12 -13.00 -7.27
N LYS A 527 22.19 -13.16 -6.48
CA LYS A 527 22.29 -14.05 -5.31
C LYS A 527 22.86 -13.34 -4.07
N HIS A 528 22.80 -12.02 -4.09
CA HIS A 528 23.19 -11.13 -3.00
C HIS A 528 22.07 -10.12 -2.74
N TRP A 529 21.94 -9.72 -1.49
CA TRP A 529 20.89 -8.82 -1.01
C TRP A 529 21.49 -7.64 -0.25
N GLY A 530 20.72 -6.55 -0.15
CA GLY A 530 21.17 -5.26 0.35
C GLY A 530 21.68 -4.31 -0.73
N TYR A 531 21.43 -4.61 -2.01
CA TYR A 531 21.72 -3.74 -3.15
C TYR A 531 20.43 -3.43 -3.90
N VAL A 532 20.38 -2.31 -4.61
CA VAL A 532 19.20 -1.89 -5.38
C VAL A 532 19.43 -2.04 -6.89
N GLY A 533 20.59 -2.56 -7.29
CA GLY A 533 20.90 -2.94 -8.67
C GLY A 533 21.24 -1.76 -9.58
N CYS A 534 20.81 -1.84 -10.84
CA CYS A 534 21.12 -0.89 -11.90
C CYS A 534 19.85 -0.33 -12.55
N ALA A 535 20.02 0.68 -13.40
CA ALA A 535 18.93 1.15 -14.25
C ALA A 535 18.46 0.02 -15.20
N LEU A 536 17.16 -0.04 -15.49
CA LEU A 536 16.57 -1.06 -16.37
C LEU A 536 16.76 -0.80 -17.85
N ASP A 537 16.89 0.47 -18.23
CA ASP A 537 16.95 0.92 -19.61
C ASP A 537 18.03 1.98 -19.82
N SER A 538 18.53 2.08 -21.05
CA SER A 538 19.57 3.05 -21.42
C SER A 538 19.11 4.51 -21.35
N SER A 539 17.80 4.77 -21.33
CA SER A 539 17.25 6.13 -21.21
C SER A 539 17.31 6.67 -19.78
N THR A 540 17.38 5.78 -18.79
CA THR A 540 17.50 6.12 -17.37
C THR A 540 18.97 6.25 -16.99
N LYS A 541 19.38 7.49 -16.69
CA LYS A 541 20.74 7.86 -16.30
C LYS A 541 20.81 8.13 -14.81
N ILE A 542 21.86 7.62 -14.17
CA ILE A 542 22.11 7.84 -12.75
C ILE A 542 23.53 8.36 -12.57
N ARG A 543 23.68 9.34 -11.67
CA ARG A 543 24.98 9.80 -11.21
C ARG A 543 25.01 9.93 -9.70
N LEU A 544 26.19 9.80 -9.13
CA LEU A 544 26.48 10.14 -7.74
C LEU A 544 27.06 11.54 -7.70
N ASN A 545 26.51 12.42 -6.86
CA ASN A 545 27.04 13.74 -6.60
C ASN A 545 27.64 13.78 -5.19
N SER A 546 28.88 14.29 -5.06
CA SER A 546 29.54 14.36 -3.75
C SER A 546 28.73 15.25 -2.80
N VAL A 547 28.67 14.85 -1.53
CA VAL A 547 28.08 15.62 -0.43
C VAL A 547 29.17 15.84 0.62
N PRO A 548 30.06 16.84 0.43
CA PRO A 548 31.22 17.05 1.31
C PRO A 548 30.82 17.28 2.77
N ASP A 549 29.70 17.96 2.99
CA ASP A 549 29.17 18.23 4.33
C ASP A 549 28.88 16.95 5.12
N MET A 550 28.66 15.83 4.44
CA MET A 550 28.37 14.51 5.04
C MET A 550 29.50 13.50 4.84
N ASP A 551 30.67 13.94 4.37
CA ASP A 551 31.83 13.09 4.08
C ASP A 551 31.54 11.93 3.10
N TYR A 552 30.67 12.18 2.11
CA TYR A 552 30.42 11.27 1.01
C TYR A 552 31.00 11.85 -0.28
N LEU A 553 32.09 11.27 -0.77
CA LEU A 553 32.78 11.75 -1.96
C LEU A 553 32.78 10.69 -3.05
N VAL A 554 32.63 11.13 -4.30
CA VAL A 554 32.73 10.24 -5.45
C VAL A 554 34.14 9.71 -5.68
N THR A 555 35.12 10.27 -4.98
CA THR A 555 36.53 9.84 -4.97
C THR A 555 36.83 8.79 -3.89
N ASP A 556 35.84 8.45 -3.06
CA ASP A 556 36.01 7.46 -1.99
C ASP A 556 36.43 6.09 -2.53
N LYS A 557 37.16 5.36 -1.69
CA LYS A 557 37.66 4.01 -1.95
C LYS A 557 37.13 3.04 -0.89
N PRO A 558 36.80 1.79 -1.25
CA PRO A 558 36.93 1.19 -2.59
C PRO A 558 35.91 1.71 -3.62
N ASN A 559 34.76 2.20 -3.14
CA ASN A 559 33.60 2.54 -3.94
C ASN A 559 33.27 4.05 -3.85
N PRO A 560 32.86 4.69 -4.96
CA PRO A 560 32.41 6.08 -4.96
C PRO A 560 31.07 6.20 -4.22
N ARG A 561 30.92 7.27 -3.42
CA ARG A 561 29.70 7.56 -2.66
C ARG A 561 29.19 8.96 -2.97
N GLY A 562 27.87 9.16 -2.86
CA GLY A 562 27.27 10.48 -3.06
C GLY A 562 25.76 10.43 -3.12
N GLU A 563 25.14 11.60 -3.25
CA GLU A 563 23.71 11.72 -3.51
C GLU A 563 23.38 11.15 -4.89
N VAL A 564 22.37 10.29 -4.95
CA VAL A 564 21.87 9.69 -6.17
C VAL A 564 21.05 10.73 -6.92
N TRP A 565 21.49 11.11 -8.11
CA TRP A 565 20.71 11.93 -9.03
C TRP A 565 20.29 11.08 -10.21
N ILE A 566 19.03 11.22 -10.63
CA ILE A 566 18.43 10.42 -11.69
C ILE A 566 17.84 11.32 -12.77
N LYS A 567 17.97 10.89 -14.03
CA LYS A 567 17.40 11.57 -15.19
C LYS A 567 16.88 10.52 -16.16
N GLY A 568 15.64 10.64 -16.61
CA GLY A 568 15.05 9.70 -17.55
C GLY A 568 13.53 9.85 -17.66
N PRO A 569 12.87 9.03 -18.48
CA PRO A 569 11.43 9.17 -18.76
C PRO A 569 10.52 8.87 -17.57
N SER A 570 11.00 8.20 -16.52
CA SER A 570 10.23 7.95 -15.29
C SER A 570 10.18 9.15 -14.34
N VAL A 571 11.06 10.15 -14.53
CA VAL A 571 11.17 11.31 -13.65
C VAL A 571 9.98 12.25 -13.85
N PHE A 572 9.34 12.64 -12.75
CA PHE A 572 8.24 13.60 -12.70
C PHE A 572 8.58 14.97 -13.31
N SER A 573 7.55 15.74 -13.67
CA SER A 573 7.70 17.11 -14.18
C SER A 573 7.70 18.19 -13.09
N GLY A 574 7.83 17.78 -11.81
CA GLY A 574 7.83 18.66 -10.65
C GLY A 574 6.63 18.47 -9.72
N TYR A 575 6.55 19.33 -8.70
CA TYR A 575 5.46 19.35 -7.74
C TYR A 575 4.32 20.26 -8.21
N TYR A 576 3.08 19.89 -7.90
CA TYR A 576 1.89 20.68 -8.17
C TYR A 576 1.81 21.87 -7.22
N ASN A 577 1.54 23.07 -7.76
CA ASN A 577 1.49 24.35 -7.02
C ASN A 577 2.73 24.69 -6.18
N ASP A 578 3.88 24.06 -6.43
CA ASP A 578 5.12 24.28 -5.66
C ASP A 578 6.34 24.39 -6.59
N ASP A 579 6.39 25.50 -7.33
CA ASP A 579 7.49 25.82 -8.25
C ASP A 579 8.83 26.02 -7.51
N ALA A 580 8.78 26.53 -6.28
CA ALA A 580 9.97 26.74 -5.47
C ALA A 580 10.64 25.40 -5.14
N LYS A 581 9.88 24.42 -4.63
CA LYS A 581 10.40 23.08 -4.36
C LYS A 581 10.77 22.34 -5.63
N THR A 582 10.05 22.57 -6.72
CA THR A 582 10.38 22.00 -8.03
C THR A 582 11.77 22.46 -8.48
N LYS A 583 12.06 23.77 -8.44
CA LYS A 583 13.38 24.31 -8.78
C LYS A 583 14.49 23.90 -7.80
N GLU A 584 14.15 23.66 -6.54
CA GLU A 584 15.10 23.15 -5.54
C GLU A 584 15.49 21.68 -5.80
N THR A 585 14.63 20.89 -6.43
CA THR A 585 14.81 19.43 -6.57
C THR A 585 15.14 18.97 -7.99
N LEU A 586 14.75 19.74 -9.01
CA LEU A 586 15.12 19.54 -10.40
C LEU A 586 16.14 20.57 -10.84
N THR A 587 17.21 20.09 -11.45
CA THR A 587 18.21 20.94 -12.11
C THR A 587 17.72 21.43 -13.47
N GLU A 588 18.29 22.53 -13.97
CA GLU A 588 17.96 23.08 -15.29
C GLU A 588 18.24 22.09 -16.43
N ASP A 589 19.24 21.22 -16.28
CA ASP A 589 19.57 20.17 -17.24
C ASP A 589 18.76 18.87 -17.02
N GLY A 590 17.73 18.88 -16.17
CA GLY A 590 16.73 17.81 -16.06
C GLY A 590 17.11 16.62 -15.16
N TRP A 591 18.13 16.76 -14.30
CA TRP A 591 18.39 15.79 -13.23
C TRP A 591 17.52 16.07 -12.01
N PHE A 592 16.97 15.01 -11.46
CA PHE A 592 16.30 14.99 -10.18
C PHE A 592 17.24 14.60 -9.05
N MET A 593 17.31 15.46 -8.04
CA MET A 593 18.09 15.31 -6.82
C MET A 593 17.26 14.55 -5.78
N THR A 594 17.55 13.27 -5.57
CA THR A 594 16.65 12.36 -4.84
C THR A 594 16.69 12.56 -3.33
N GLY A 595 17.78 13.14 -2.81
CA GLY A 595 18.07 13.18 -1.38
C GLY A 595 18.53 11.83 -0.78
N ASP A 596 18.58 10.75 -1.56
CA ASP A 596 19.10 9.45 -1.14
C ASP A 596 20.61 9.36 -1.44
N ILE A 597 21.39 8.79 -0.53
CA ILE A 597 22.83 8.60 -0.69
C ILE A 597 23.09 7.16 -1.14
N GLY A 598 23.82 7.05 -2.24
CA GLY A 598 24.22 5.79 -2.85
C GLY A 598 25.72 5.56 -2.78
N GLU A 599 26.08 4.29 -2.77
CA GLU A 599 27.42 3.79 -3.05
C GLU A 599 27.33 2.89 -4.29
N TYR A 600 28.20 3.13 -5.27
CA TYR A 600 28.27 2.26 -6.45
C TYR A 600 29.39 1.23 -6.28
N ASP A 601 29.02 -0.04 -6.18
CA ASP A 601 29.99 -1.12 -6.09
C ASP A 601 30.56 -1.44 -7.47
N ARG A 602 31.83 -1.10 -7.69
CA ARG A 602 32.50 -1.32 -8.98
C ARG A 602 32.71 -2.79 -9.31
N SER A 603 32.76 -3.66 -8.30
CA SER A 603 32.99 -5.09 -8.50
C SER A 603 31.72 -5.81 -8.94
N LEU A 604 30.57 -5.35 -8.43
CA LEU A 604 29.25 -5.91 -8.78
C LEU A 604 28.57 -5.17 -9.94
N GLY A 605 28.92 -3.91 -10.17
CA GLY A 605 28.23 -3.06 -11.15
C GLY A 605 26.86 -2.59 -10.67
N GLU A 606 26.64 -2.54 -9.35
CA GLU A 606 25.34 -2.26 -8.75
C GLU A 606 25.38 -1.09 -7.77
N LEU A 607 24.26 -0.38 -7.67
CA LEU A 607 24.02 0.66 -6.70
C LEU A 607 23.53 0.06 -5.38
N ARG A 608 24.03 0.60 -4.28
CA ARG A 608 23.55 0.35 -2.92
C ARG A 608 23.12 1.66 -2.29
N LEU A 609 21.94 1.69 -1.68
CA LEU A 609 21.53 2.83 -0.88
C LEU A 609 22.04 2.69 0.54
N ILE A 610 22.77 3.70 0.98
CA ILE A 610 23.48 3.69 2.26
C ILE A 610 22.94 4.73 3.24
N ASP A 611 22.30 5.80 2.74
CA ASP A 611 21.84 6.90 3.59
C ASP A 611 20.76 7.78 2.93
N ARG A 612 20.24 8.78 3.65
CA ARG A 612 19.32 9.80 3.14
C ARG A 612 19.60 11.16 3.77
N LYS A 613 19.88 12.18 2.95
CA LYS A 613 20.26 13.55 3.34
C LYS A 613 19.31 14.19 4.37
N GLY A 614 18.01 13.88 4.31
CA GLY A 614 17.00 14.39 5.24
C GLY A 614 16.82 13.61 6.56
N CYS A 615 17.37 12.39 6.66
CA CYS A 615 17.31 11.55 7.87
C CYS A 615 18.56 11.66 8.74
N ILE A 616 19.52 12.49 8.33
CA ILE A 616 20.81 12.62 8.96
C ILE A 616 20.85 13.87 9.81
N PHE A 617 21.42 13.74 10.99
CA PHE A 617 21.77 14.88 11.81
C PHE A 617 23.13 14.63 12.44
N LYS A 618 23.77 15.75 12.80
CA LYS A 618 25.06 15.75 13.45
C LYS A 618 24.85 15.69 14.96
N LEU A 619 25.50 14.75 15.65
CA LEU A 619 25.59 14.76 17.11
C LEU A 619 26.58 15.85 17.57
N SER A 620 26.60 16.17 18.87
CA SER A 620 27.40 17.27 19.40
C SER A 620 28.92 17.10 19.23
N GLN A 621 29.40 15.86 19.13
CA GLN A 621 30.80 15.52 18.82
C GLN A 621 31.17 15.71 17.35
N GLY A 622 30.20 16.04 16.49
CA GLY A 622 30.42 16.29 15.09
C GLY A 622 30.23 15.08 14.15
N GLU A 623 29.87 13.92 14.69
CA GLU A 623 29.59 12.71 13.91
C GLU A 623 28.20 12.75 13.29
N PHE A 624 28.09 12.28 12.04
CA PHE A 624 26.82 12.15 11.33
C PHE A 624 26.16 10.81 11.61
N ILE A 625 24.85 10.86 11.86
CA ILE A 625 24.04 9.67 12.18
C ILE A 625 22.89 9.56 11.20
N CYS A 626 22.77 8.38 10.58
CA CYS A 626 21.56 7.96 9.91
C CYS A 626 20.72 7.08 10.83
N THR A 627 19.57 7.57 11.28
CA THR A 627 18.69 6.78 12.13
C THR A 627 18.10 5.58 11.41
N THR A 628 17.83 5.70 10.10
CA THR A 628 17.18 4.64 9.32
C THR A 628 18.10 3.42 9.15
N THR A 629 19.41 3.63 9.02
CA THR A 629 20.40 2.54 8.99
C THR A 629 20.36 1.75 10.29
N ILE A 630 20.39 2.44 11.43
CA ILE A 630 20.34 1.80 12.75
C ILE A 630 19.01 1.08 12.97
N GLU A 631 17.89 1.70 12.59
CA GLU A 631 16.55 1.10 12.67
C GLU A 631 16.47 -0.20 11.85
N ASN A 632 16.92 -0.18 10.59
CA ASN A 632 16.93 -1.36 9.73
C ASN A 632 17.83 -2.48 10.28
N THR A 633 18.95 -2.14 10.93
CA THR A 633 19.82 -3.09 11.62
C THR A 633 19.12 -3.71 12.82
N LEU A 634 18.49 -2.91 13.67
CA LEU A 634 17.79 -3.40 14.87
C LEU A 634 16.60 -4.30 14.53
N LEU A 635 15.87 -4.01 13.46
CA LEU A 635 14.76 -4.83 12.96
C LEU A 635 15.19 -6.23 12.45
N GLN A 636 16.49 -6.56 12.46
CA GLN A 636 16.97 -7.91 12.18
C GLN A 636 16.98 -8.82 13.42
N SER A 637 16.81 -8.25 14.62
CA SER A 637 16.68 -9.00 15.87
C SER A 637 15.29 -9.61 15.98
N LYS A 638 15.21 -10.85 16.48
CA LYS A 638 13.92 -11.51 16.79
C LYS A 638 13.16 -10.85 17.95
N LEU A 639 13.87 -10.13 18.82
CA LEU A 639 13.31 -9.50 20.01
C LEU A 639 12.64 -8.15 19.70
N ILE A 640 12.93 -7.55 18.55
CA ILE A 640 12.55 -6.20 18.17
C ILE A 640 11.56 -6.28 16.99
N ASP A 641 10.28 -5.98 17.21
CA ASP A 641 9.26 -5.97 16.14
C ASP A 641 9.24 -4.61 15.42
N GLN A 642 9.33 -3.51 16.19
CA GLN A 642 9.35 -2.16 15.65
C GLN A 642 10.31 -1.29 16.44
N CYS A 643 10.98 -0.33 15.78
CA CYS A 643 11.86 0.61 16.48
C CYS A 643 11.85 2.01 15.86
N LEU A 644 12.15 3.00 16.71
CA LEU A 644 12.34 4.40 16.37
C LEU A 644 13.62 4.86 17.08
N VAL A 645 14.68 5.07 16.32
CA VAL A 645 15.91 5.66 16.84
C VAL A 645 15.73 7.17 16.88
N TYR A 646 16.12 7.82 17.97
CA TYR A 646 16.04 9.27 18.13
C TYR A 646 17.41 9.82 18.54
N GLY A 647 17.77 10.96 17.96
CA GLY A 647 18.90 11.72 18.47
C GLY A 647 18.67 13.22 18.39
N ASP A 648 19.38 13.92 19.26
CA ASP A 648 19.35 15.36 19.41
C ASP A 648 20.74 15.91 19.08
N ARG A 649 20.80 17.00 18.33
CA ARG A 649 22.07 17.61 17.87
C ARG A 649 22.94 18.11 19.02
N LEU A 650 22.33 18.40 20.17
CA LEU A 650 23.03 18.83 21.38
C LEU A 650 23.58 17.66 22.20
N GLN A 651 23.27 16.43 21.83
CA GLN A 651 23.61 15.22 22.58
C GLN A 651 24.69 14.41 21.85
N SER A 652 25.46 13.62 22.62
CA SER A 652 26.58 12.83 22.09
C SER A 652 26.27 11.37 21.81
N TYR A 653 25.02 10.97 22.02
CA TYR A 653 24.55 9.59 21.89
C TYR A 653 23.07 9.55 21.48
N LEU A 654 22.61 8.36 21.10
CA LEU A 654 21.25 8.12 20.63
C LEU A 654 20.37 7.47 21.70
N LEU A 655 19.06 7.66 21.55
CA LEU A 655 18.01 6.95 22.27
C LEU A 655 17.20 6.12 21.28
N THR A 656 16.46 5.13 21.75
CA THR A 656 15.53 4.38 20.89
C THR A 656 14.24 4.04 21.62
N VAL A 657 13.14 3.99 20.87
CA VAL A 657 11.85 3.46 21.33
C VAL A 657 11.61 2.15 20.58
N ILE A 658 11.35 1.07 21.31
CA ILE A 658 11.22 -0.27 20.74
C ILE A 658 9.86 -0.85 21.13
N VAL A 659 9.13 -1.37 20.16
CA VAL A 659 8.03 -2.33 20.38
C VAL A 659 8.65 -3.73 20.36
N PRO A 660 8.76 -4.41 21.51
CA PRO A 660 9.35 -5.75 21.54
C PRO A 660 8.41 -6.79 20.94
N ASN A 661 8.98 -7.87 20.43
CA ASN A 661 8.24 -9.11 20.31
C ASN A 661 8.03 -9.70 21.71
N PHE A 662 6.89 -9.41 22.34
CA PHE A 662 6.61 -9.81 23.71
C PHE A 662 6.63 -11.33 23.94
N ALA A 663 6.35 -12.13 22.91
CA ALA A 663 6.46 -13.59 23.01
C ALA A 663 7.94 -14.01 23.14
N GLU A 664 8.81 -13.47 22.28
CA GLU A 664 10.25 -13.76 22.32
C GLU A 664 10.93 -13.19 23.58
N LEU A 665 10.48 -12.00 24.03
CA LEU A 665 10.98 -11.38 25.25
C LEU A 665 10.68 -12.22 26.48
N ARG A 666 9.45 -12.76 26.59
CA ARG A 666 9.10 -13.67 27.68
C ARG A 666 9.93 -14.96 27.65
N ALA A 667 10.17 -15.53 26.47
CA ALA A 667 11.01 -16.70 26.31
C ALA A 667 12.48 -16.43 26.73
N THR A 668 13.00 -15.27 26.36
CA THR A 668 14.36 -14.83 26.74
C THR A 668 14.48 -14.63 28.24
N LEU A 669 13.48 -14.01 28.88
CA LEU A 669 13.46 -13.81 30.33
C LEU A 669 13.29 -15.12 31.11
N ALA A 670 12.53 -16.07 30.59
CA ALA A 670 12.35 -17.38 31.20
C ALA A 670 13.64 -18.21 31.25
N THR A 671 14.55 -18.00 30.29
CA THR A 671 15.82 -18.74 30.20
C THR A 671 16.97 -18.06 30.96
N ALA A 672 16.88 -16.75 31.23
CA ALA A 672 17.99 -15.96 31.75
C ALA A 672 18.15 -15.95 33.29
N SER A 673 17.17 -16.37 34.12
CA SER A 673 17.31 -16.39 35.60
C SER A 673 16.25 -17.24 36.33
N GLY A 674 16.65 -17.92 37.42
CA GLY A 674 15.81 -18.75 38.29
C GLY A 674 14.72 -18.04 39.14
N ALA A 675 14.33 -16.83 38.77
CA ALA A 675 13.28 -16.03 39.41
C ALA A 675 12.13 -15.64 38.45
N ALA A 676 12.08 -16.24 37.25
CA ALA A 676 11.28 -15.75 36.13
C ALA A 676 9.80 -16.15 36.08
N ASN A 677 9.29 -16.96 37.02
CA ASN A 677 7.88 -17.41 36.95
C ASN A 677 6.87 -16.26 37.13
N ASN A 678 7.20 -15.19 37.86
CA ASN A 678 6.24 -14.10 38.08
C ASN A 678 6.25 -13.03 36.96
N LEU A 679 7.29 -12.96 36.12
CA LEU A 679 7.40 -11.96 35.06
C LEU A 679 6.69 -12.38 33.77
N ILE A 680 6.68 -13.68 33.46
CA ILE A 680 6.08 -14.23 32.24
C ILE A 680 4.56 -14.06 32.18
N HIS A 681 3.89 -13.88 33.33
CA HIS A 681 2.44 -13.71 33.43
C HIS A 681 1.98 -12.25 33.43
N LEU A 682 2.91 -11.28 33.52
CA LEU A 682 2.57 -9.86 33.50
C LEU A 682 1.95 -9.46 32.15
N SER A 683 1.07 -8.45 32.12
CA SER A 683 0.65 -7.86 30.85
C SER A 683 1.83 -7.21 30.11
N ASP A 684 1.70 -6.99 28.80
CA ASP A 684 2.76 -6.36 27.99
C ASP A 684 3.11 -4.96 28.50
N ARG A 685 2.11 -4.22 28.99
CA ARG A 685 2.28 -2.91 29.62
C ARG A 685 3.13 -2.98 30.88
N GLU A 686 2.83 -3.94 31.76
CA GLU A 686 3.57 -4.11 33.01
C GLU A 686 4.98 -4.63 32.78
N LEU A 687 5.17 -5.50 31.77
CA LEU A 687 6.47 -6.06 31.42
C LEU A 687 7.39 -5.01 30.80
N ALA A 688 6.86 -4.10 29.98
CA ALA A 688 7.60 -3.02 29.32
C ALA A 688 8.33 -2.08 30.30
N VAL A 689 7.86 -2.00 31.55
CA VAL A 689 8.45 -1.17 32.62
C VAL A 689 9.27 -1.96 33.64
N LYS A 690 9.58 -3.24 33.38
CA LYS A 690 10.44 -4.03 34.28
C LYS A 690 11.91 -3.89 33.91
N GLU A 691 12.74 -3.75 34.94
CA GLU A 691 14.20 -3.62 34.80
C GLU A 691 14.78 -4.78 33.98
N ALA A 692 14.38 -6.01 34.27
CA ALA A 692 14.84 -7.20 33.56
C ALA A 692 14.52 -7.16 32.06
N ALA A 693 13.32 -6.67 31.68
CA ALA A 693 12.91 -6.55 30.29
C ALA A 693 13.72 -5.47 29.56
N ILE A 694 13.88 -4.29 30.18
CA ILE A 694 14.66 -3.18 29.60
C ILE A 694 16.12 -3.60 29.42
N ILE A 695 16.72 -4.28 30.40
CA ILE A 695 18.11 -4.77 30.30
C ILE A 695 18.25 -5.83 29.19
N ALA A 696 17.29 -6.75 29.08
CA ALA A 696 17.32 -7.77 28.03
C ALA A 696 17.30 -7.13 26.64
N VAL A 697 16.41 -6.15 26.41
CA VAL A 697 16.33 -5.43 25.13
C VAL A 697 17.56 -4.54 24.89
N LEU A 698 18.08 -3.85 25.91
CA LEU A 698 19.32 -3.07 25.78
C LEU A 698 20.52 -3.94 25.36
N ARG A 699 20.64 -5.12 25.97
CA ARG A 699 21.70 -6.06 25.63
C ARG A 699 21.56 -6.54 24.19
N GLU A 700 20.34 -6.84 23.75
CA GLU A 700 20.06 -7.23 22.36
C GLU A 700 20.39 -6.10 21.37
N VAL A 701 20.08 -4.84 21.71
CA VAL A 701 20.45 -3.66 20.92
C VAL A 701 21.97 -3.56 20.78
N GLU A 702 22.73 -3.63 21.88
CA GLU A 702 24.19 -3.57 21.82
C GLU A 702 24.78 -4.73 21.01
N GLN A 703 24.29 -5.96 21.20
CA GLN A 703 24.75 -7.14 20.46
C GLN A 703 24.45 -7.06 18.97
N THR A 704 23.23 -6.64 18.61
CA THR A 704 22.80 -6.52 17.21
C THR A 704 23.61 -5.44 16.49
N CYS A 705 23.79 -4.27 17.11
CA CYS A 705 24.59 -3.20 16.54
C CYS A 705 26.08 -3.61 16.39
N ALA A 706 26.65 -4.27 17.41
CA ALA A 706 28.04 -4.73 17.37
C ALA A 706 28.27 -5.82 16.29
N ALA A 707 27.33 -6.76 16.13
CA ALA A 707 27.40 -7.80 15.10
C ALA A 707 27.40 -7.21 13.68
N HIS A 708 26.80 -6.03 13.50
CA HIS A 708 26.76 -5.30 12.23
C HIS A 708 27.85 -4.22 12.12
N GLN A 709 28.82 -4.22 13.04
CA GLN A 709 29.98 -3.32 13.02
C GLN A 709 29.59 -1.84 13.04
N LEU A 710 28.46 -1.49 13.67
CA LEU A 710 28.08 -0.10 13.88
C LEU A 710 29.06 0.57 14.85
N ARG A 711 29.31 1.85 14.62
CA ARG A 711 30.27 2.64 15.42
C ARG A 711 29.71 2.87 16.82
N PRO A 712 30.55 3.01 17.86
CA PRO A 712 30.08 3.11 19.24
C PRO A 712 29.04 4.22 19.50
N TYR A 713 29.09 5.32 18.74
CA TYR A 713 28.15 6.44 18.82
C TYR A 713 26.84 6.23 18.04
N GLU A 714 26.77 5.21 17.18
CA GLU A 714 25.55 4.78 16.48
C GLU A 714 24.71 3.81 17.33
N ILE A 715 25.25 3.29 18.43
CA ILE A 715 24.54 2.37 19.33
C ILE A 715 23.66 3.18 20.29
N PRO A 716 22.32 2.99 20.27
CA PRO A 716 21.43 3.65 21.23
C PRO A 716 21.80 3.33 22.67
N ARG A 717 21.97 4.36 23.49
CA ARG A 717 22.41 4.23 24.89
C ARG A 717 21.29 3.82 25.83
N ALA A 718 20.05 4.16 25.51
CA ALA A 718 18.89 3.80 26.30
C ALA A 718 17.68 3.48 25.41
N VAL A 719 16.78 2.66 25.95
CA VAL A 719 15.57 2.18 25.27
C VAL A 719 14.33 2.50 26.09
N ILE A 720 13.27 2.94 25.42
CA ILE A 720 11.91 2.95 25.95
C ILE A 720 11.17 1.77 25.32
N LEU A 721 10.54 0.91 26.13
CA LEU A 721 9.73 -0.19 25.62
C LEU A 721 8.28 0.28 25.46
N GLU A 722 7.75 0.18 24.24
CA GLU A 722 6.35 0.45 23.92
C GLU A 722 5.57 -0.87 23.89
N HIS A 723 4.46 -0.90 24.60
CA HIS A 723 3.59 -2.06 24.72
C HIS A 723 2.54 -2.13 23.62
N GLN A 724 2.17 -0.99 23.01
CA GLN A 724 1.22 -0.96 21.91
C GLN A 724 1.93 -0.99 20.56
N PRO A 725 1.67 -1.99 19.71
CA PRO A 725 2.19 -1.99 18.35
C PRO A 725 1.77 -0.74 17.57
N TRP A 726 2.69 -0.20 16.77
CA TRP A 726 2.41 0.86 15.82
C TRP A 726 1.64 0.29 14.62
N THR A 727 0.48 0.87 14.36
CA THR A 727 -0.43 0.48 13.28
C THR A 727 -0.80 1.69 12.44
N GLN A 728 -1.52 1.46 11.34
CA GLN A 728 -2.13 2.56 10.59
C GLN A 728 -3.30 3.17 11.37
N ASP A 729 -4.08 2.33 12.07
CA ASP A 729 -5.25 2.73 12.86
C ASP A 729 -4.91 3.70 13.99
N ASN A 730 -3.77 3.51 14.66
CA ASN A 730 -3.27 4.46 15.68
C ASN A 730 -2.37 5.56 15.09
N GLU A 731 -2.40 5.71 13.77
CA GLU A 731 -1.68 6.71 12.98
C GLU A 731 -0.15 6.74 13.21
N SER A 732 0.42 5.65 13.72
CA SER A 732 1.85 5.53 13.95
C SER A 732 2.60 5.08 12.70
N LEU A 733 1.90 4.39 11.79
CA LEU A 733 2.40 4.00 10.48
C LEU A 733 1.71 4.79 9.35
N THR A 734 2.44 4.95 8.27
CA THR A 734 1.90 5.34 6.96
C THR A 734 1.10 4.17 6.37
N PRO A 735 0.23 4.43 5.38
CA PRO A 735 -0.46 3.38 4.64
C PRO A 735 0.49 2.38 3.95
N ALA A 736 1.71 2.81 3.63
CA ALA A 736 2.80 1.95 3.12
C ALA A 736 3.57 1.20 4.23
N LEU A 737 3.05 1.16 5.47
CA LEU A 737 3.63 0.49 6.64
C LEU A 737 4.98 1.05 7.10
N LYS A 738 5.36 2.26 6.68
CA LYS A 738 6.54 3.00 7.20
C LYS A 738 6.18 3.82 8.44
N ILE A 739 7.09 3.97 9.39
CA ILE A 739 6.84 4.78 10.60
C ILE A 739 6.60 6.27 10.28
N ARG A 740 5.61 6.89 10.90
CA ARG A 740 5.38 8.36 10.85
C ARG A 740 6.28 9.05 11.87
N ARG A 741 7.56 9.18 11.53
CA ARG A 741 8.64 9.64 12.42
C ARG A 741 8.31 10.91 13.21
N THR A 742 7.83 11.96 12.55
CA THR A 742 7.50 13.25 13.20
C THR A 742 6.40 13.10 14.25
N LYS A 743 5.36 12.31 13.94
CA LYS A 743 4.25 12.05 14.88
C LYS A 743 4.71 11.23 16.08
N LEU A 744 5.51 10.18 15.84
CA LEU A 744 6.06 9.37 16.93
C LEU A 744 7.05 10.15 17.80
N ILE A 745 7.95 10.95 17.20
CA ILE A 745 8.85 11.82 17.96
C ILE A 745 8.04 12.79 18.81
N SER A 746 6.98 13.41 18.28
CA SER A 746 6.11 14.29 19.07
C SER A 746 5.44 13.56 20.23
N ARG A 747 4.97 12.32 20.04
CA ARG A 747 4.40 11.47 21.10
C ARG A 747 5.41 11.16 22.21
N TYR A 748 6.66 10.84 21.85
CA TYR A 748 7.67 10.42 22.83
C TYR A 748 8.58 11.56 23.33
N ARG A 749 8.46 12.78 22.77
CA ARG A 749 9.33 13.93 23.09
C ARG A 749 9.47 14.21 24.59
N PRO A 750 8.40 14.19 25.42
CA PRO A 750 8.53 14.45 26.86
C PRO A 750 9.44 13.43 27.57
N TYR A 751 9.31 12.15 27.21
CA TYR A 751 10.11 11.07 27.77
C TYR A 751 11.56 11.12 27.25
N LEU A 752 11.76 11.32 25.96
CA LEU A 752 13.08 11.39 25.33
C LEU A 752 13.92 12.55 25.89
N GLY A 753 13.34 13.74 26.04
CA GLY A 753 14.01 14.89 26.64
C GLY A 753 14.37 14.67 28.11
N SER A 754 13.43 14.12 28.88
CA SER A 754 13.66 13.77 30.30
C SER A 754 14.75 12.71 30.45
N LEU A 755 14.80 11.74 29.54
CA LEU A 755 15.79 10.66 29.55
C LEU A 755 17.19 11.19 29.25
N TYR A 756 17.35 12.09 28.27
CA TYR A 756 18.62 12.80 28.05
C TYR A 756 19.08 13.55 29.30
N HIS A 757 18.19 14.33 29.92
CA HIS A 757 18.51 15.11 31.13
C HIS A 757 18.99 14.24 32.28
N HIS A 758 18.28 13.15 32.58
CA HIS A 758 18.63 12.28 33.71
C HIS A 758 19.90 11.46 33.43
N ILE A 759 20.07 10.92 32.23
CA ILE A 759 21.27 10.15 31.89
C ILE A 759 22.52 11.05 31.93
N ASN A 760 22.43 12.29 31.43
CA ASN A 760 23.53 13.24 31.52
C ASN A 760 23.87 13.65 32.96
N LYS A 761 22.87 13.73 33.85
CA LYS A 761 23.11 13.98 35.28
C LYS A 761 23.77 12.82 36.02
N ILE A 762 23.52 11.59 35.58
CA ILE A 762 24.07 10.38 36.20
C ILE A 762 25.53 10.15 35.78
N SER A 763 26.03 10.83 34.74
CA SER A 763 27.25 10.42 34.07
C SER A 763 28.23 11.56 33.77
N SER A 764 29.40 11.51 34.42
CA SER A 764 30.70 11.92 33.86
C SER A 764 31.44 10.76 33.16
N HIS A 765 30.96 9.51 33.33
CA HIS A 765 31.48 8.24 32.75
C HIS A 765 30.32 7.30 32.33
N LYS A 766 30.51 6.42 31.31
CA LYS A 766 29.45 5.57 30.70
C LYS A 766 28.63 4.80 31.77
N PRO A 767 27.31 5.07 31.93
CA PRO A 767 26.49 4.47 32.98
C PRO A 767 26.21 2.97 32.71
N SER A 768 25.98 2.19 33.77
CA SER A 768 25.67 0.77 33.65
C SER A 768 24.27 0.53 33.09
N MET A 769 24.01 -0.64 32.48
CA MET A 769 22.68 -1.00 31.97
C MET A 769 21.60 -0.96 33.05
N GLN A 770 21.93 -1.31 34.30
CA GLN A 770 21.01 -1.22 35.44
C GLN A 770 20.65 0.23 35.76
N GLN A 771 21.64 1.13 35.80
CA GLN A 771 21.40 2.56 36.03
C GLN A 771 20.54 3.16 34.92
N ILE A 772 20.79 2.77 33.66
CA ILE A 772 19.99 3.19 32.51
C ILE A 772 18.55 2.68 32.66
N ALA A 773 18.36 1.39 32.95
CA ALA A 773 17.04 0.78 33.09
C ALA A 773 16.22 1.44 34.21
N LEU A 774 16.81 1.65 35.39
CA LEU A 774 16.16 2.35 36.51
C LEU A 774 15.80 3.80 36.13
N THR A 775 16.62 4.46 35.32
CA THR A 775 16.34 5.82 34.84
C THR A 775 15.17 5.83 33.87
N VAL A 776 15.11 4.88 32.95
CA VAL A 776 13.98 4.71 32.02
C VAL A 776 12.69 4.50 32.80
N ILE A 777 12.69 3.59 33.78
CA ILE A 777 11.53 3.32 34.65
C ILE A 777 11.09 4.59 35.37
N LYS A 778 12.03 5.30 35.99
CA LYS A 778 11.75 6.56 36.69
C LYS A 778 11.17 7.65 35.77
N VAL A 779 11.63 7.75 34.52
CA VAL A 779 11.11 8.73 33.56
C VAL A 779 9.69 8.35 33.12
N ILE A 780 9.41 7.07 32.94
CA ILE A 780 8.07 6.58 32.55
C ILE A 780 7.09 6.75 33.73
N ASP A 781 7.47 6.35 34.94
CA ASP A 781 6.66 6.46 36.16
C ASP A 781 6.52 7.92 36.65
N GLY A 782 7.54 8.76 36.41
CA GLY A 782 7.55 10.18 36.77
C GLY A 782 6.66 11.05 35.88
N ALA A 783 6.40 10.63 34.63
CA ALA A 783 5.44 11.29 33.75
C ALA A 783 3.97 11.05 34.19
N THR A 784 3.72 9.98 34.96
CA THR A 784 2.43 9.76 35.66
C THR A 784 2.27 10.61 36.93
N LEU A 785 3.30 11.33 37.39
CA LEU A 785 3.24 12.20 38.57
C LEU A 785 2.89 13.68 38.26
N SER A 786 2.62 14.03 36.99
CA SER A 786 2.06 15.36 36.64
C SER A 786 0.53 15.43 36.62
N GLU A 787 -0.19 14.33 36.86
CA GLU A 787 -1.66 14.33 37.01
C GLU A 787 -2.16 14.43 38.47
N VAL A 788 -1.27 14.63 39.45
CA VAL A 788 -1.66 14.78 40.89
C VAL A 788 -1.51 16.23 41.41
N SER A 789 -1.16 17.20 40.55
CA SER A 789 -1.08 18.62 40.96
C SER A 789 -2.33 19.46 40.66
N THR A 790 -3.42 18.86 40.20
CA THR A 790 -4.73 19.54 39.99
C THR A 790 -5.83 19.08 40.96
N GLN A 791 -5.45 18.58 42.15
CA GLN A 791 -6.39 18.37 43.26
C GLN A 791 -6.14 19.26 44.49
N ILE A 792 -5.31 20.32 44.36
CA ILE A 792 -5.14 21.33 45.43
C ILE A 792 -5.21 22.74 44.83
N THR A 793 -6.31 23.07 44.13
CA THR A 793 -6.84 24.43 43.96
C THR A 793 -8.27 24.31 43.43
N GLY A 794 -9.24 24.05 44.30
CA GLY A 794 -10.63 23.89 43.90
C GLY A 794 -11.59 23.56 45.05
N ALA A 795 -11.35 24.09 46.25
CA ALA A 795 -12.33 24.05 47.33
C ALA A 795 -12.12 25.25 48.28
N SER A 796 -12.35 26.45 47.75
CA SER A 796 -12.61 27.64 48.57
C SER A 796 -13.70 28.45 47.88
N GLY A 797 -14.93 28.32 48.35
CA GLY A 797 -16.05 29.17 47.94
C GLY A 797 -17.36 28.43 47.75
N LEU A 798 -17.98 27.99 48.85
CA LEU A 798 -19.44 27.98 49.02
C LEU A 798 -19.73 27.97 50.52
N SER A 799 -19.64 29.16 51.10
CA SER A 799 -20.31 29.52 52.34
C SER A 799 -21.81 29.65 52.08
N GLY A 800 -22.63 29.00 52.92
CA GLY A 800 -24.02 29.39 53.18
C GLY A 800 -25.08 28.53 52.50
N MET A 801 -25.65 27.58 53.24
CA MET A 801 -26.99 27.75 53.82
C MET A 801 -27.36 26.53 54.67
N SER A 802 -27.68 26.84 55.91
CA SER A 802 -28.24 25.99 56.94
C SER A 802 -29.76 25.80 56.76
N HIS A 803 -30.24 24.69 57.31
CA HIS A 803 -31.59 24.42 57.81
C HIS A 803 -32.69 23.95 56.84
N GLN A 804 -33.20 22.77 57.24
CA GLN A 804 -34.43 22.04 56.91
C GLN A 804 -34.43 21.18 55.64
#